data_AF-X6MFC9-F1
#
_entry.id   AF-X6MFC9-F1
#
_cell.length_a   1.000
_cell.length_b   1.000
_cell.length_c   1.000
_cell.angle_alpha   90.00
_cell.angle_beta   90.00
_cell.angle_gamma   90.00
#
_symmetry.space_group_name_H-M   'P 1'
#
loop_
_entity.id
_entity.type
_entity.pdbx_description
1 polymer ?
#
loop_
_entity_poly.entity_id
_entity_poly.type
_entity_poly.pdbx_seq_one_letter_code
_entity_poly.pdbx_strand_id
1 'polypeptide(L)'
;MAEDPGKQEIRSFLKILRPMYVGRILDWLYDYYECDDMESVVVISREQWSRIFKEVGLLEGQQVKLLNALNELRIKKDLKPLNIGDFREEGAEKPDSNSSVLSSSHNWMGNIRFYYFHFKNNRKKENVAVLKENIAIPSGVNDNTSRIVRICHLVESIYDEESFQFARQAIREMIKELPNSTKQLQSLFQEIVHQFKDKANIKSIYQITFVSEQLGEQRQYLSPLELFYLVKYVTTAPMVNIEIIKREFLRDVKRNLCGVKVEGFHQFMLIPSFNLLADKNTVQINDTLLRHFDFKNIKKVSQMASRCMDIVETDVKIRRILNISPILFAEVHLMQILHSQNDSILSKEILELLLSNKEFMTAEIWVRLWTTQDSKCADVICKLYQCHFEKWSQLVDRLQNIGALKIEQVCKKLLRIFNEKNFQDIVLQSNQDFISFVSFVLKYDTVVWQNWESVLQTLNFYIENTNMIYHIDTLMAIFNVLWRRCPFDFNPIETQVITASQRLLRRLVIEEKSLALWLQLFTYQIQEEKKHTLKSFLSQSLCEWINNKMVGKNIDSPQQLVNLMSYLEFWCLPGEYQITFLTEIEKQKEALFLSSKKWNEKSLEVLKKCLEKTFIDWKLLNRILEVIVDIPVQMNLNVIDEIEENKEEMCKKENKSKLLIYHLEYCFLCVPWLPLIQCQSNKVRRLKQLQDLMKITFNVLFEMVENESIAFCVCEFLGYCDDNNHNIQAICRSFPEWKDKVDTLLNVLKKFQNFVLLKQLYTVVSANYMTIADLSERLQEFSQFCSNWDLESFLEASRNYHNEQNTFQKLQEAMKYLVDMKDSCIFKKLWIQYRREMNEQTKLTFETSMDKIYNHVCKKMEGVETGNRK
;
A
#
# COMPACT_ATOMS: atom_id res chain seq x y z
N MET A 1 29.45 12.55 -37.10
CA MET A 1 29.51 11.36 -37.98
C MET A 1 30.20 11.79 -39.26
N ALA A 2 31.25 11.08 -39.67
CA ALA A 2 31.94 11.36 -40.93
C ALA A 2 31.05 10.91 -42.10
N GLU A 3 30.96 11.71 -43.15
CA GLU A 3 30.18 11.39 -44.36
C GLU A 3 30.88 10.28 -45.16
N ASP A 4 30.10 9.38 -45.75
CA ASP A 4 30.59 8.23 -46.51
C ASP A 4 31.61 8.67 -47.60
N PRO A 5 32.77 8.00 -47.74
CA PRO A 5 33.82 8.40 -48.68
C PRO A 5 33.35 8.48 -50.13
N GLY A 6 32.48 7.56 -50.56
CA GLY A 6 31.94 7.54 -51.92
C GLY A 6 30.87 8.62 -52.12
N LYS A 7 30.04 8.88 -51.10
CA LYS A 7 29.13 10.05 -51.09
C LYS A 7 29.89 11.37 -51.18
N GLN A 8 31.05 11.49 -50.53
CA GLN A 8 31.94 12.66 -50.64
C GLN A 8 32.55 12.80 -52.03
N GLU A 9 32.96 11.69 -52.65
CA GLU A 9 33.51 11.67 -54.00
C GLU A 9 32.48 12.14 -55.04
N ILE A 10 31.28 11.57 -55.03
CA ILE A 10 30.17 11.96 -55.92
C ILE A 10 29.80 13.43 -55.69
N ARG A 11 29.71 13.87 -54.43
CA ARG A 11 29.45 15.29 -54.11
C ARG A 11 30.53 16.21 -54.65
N SER A 12 31.80 15.79 -54.63
CA SER A 12 32.92 16.57 -55.18
C SER A 12 32.81 16.70 -56.70
N PHE A 13 32.48 15.62 -57.41
CA PHE A 13 32.23 15.63 -58.86
C PHE A 13 31.08 16.57 -59.23
N LEU A 14 29.97 16.54 -58.49
CA LEU A 14 28.79 17.36 -58.77
C LEU A 14 29.01 18.87 -58.57
N LYS A 15 30.14 19.32 -57.97
CA LYS A 15 30.47 20.75 -57.82
C LYS A 15 30.64 21.52 -59.12
N ILE A 16 30.72 20.82 -60.27
CA ILE A 16 30.64 21.44 -61.60
C ILE A 16 29.30 22.14 -61.85
N LEU A 17 28.28 21.79 -61.07
CA LEU A 17 26.95 22.39 -61.09
C LEU A 17 26.83 23.54 -60.10
N ARG A 18 25.80 24.37 -60.28
CA ARG A 18 25.43 25.38 -59.30
C ARG A 18 25.09 24.71 -57.95
N PRO A 19 25.48 25.30 -56.81
CA PRO A 19 25.31 24.70 -55.48
C PRO A 19 23.90 24.18 -55.17
N MET A 20 22.86 24.86 -55.68
CA MET A 20 21.46 24.46 -55.48
C MET A 20 21.08 23.09 -56.06
N TYR A 21 21.83 22.58 -57.05
CA TYR A 21 21.55 21.28 -57.69
C TYR A 21 22.38 20.13 -57.12
N VAL A 22 23.50 20.43 -56.46
CA VAL A 22 24.45 19.42 -55.97
C VAL A 22 23.79 18.46 -54.99
N GLY A 23 23.10 18.98 -53.97
CA GLY A 23 22.40 18.15 -52.98
C GLY A 23 21.29 17.31 -53.60
N ARG A 24 20.45 17.93 -54.45
CA ARG A 24 19.29 17.26 -55.04
C ARG A 24 19.67 16.11 -55.97
N ILE A 25 20.72 16.30 -56.80
CA ILE A 25 21.20 15.22 -57.67
C ILE A 25 21.89 14.15 -56.83
N LEU A 26 22.65 14.54 -55.81
CA LEU A 26 23.29 13.58 -54.90
C LEU A 26 22.27 12.68 -54.20
N ASP A 27 21.15 13.23 -53.75
CA ASP A 27 20.07 12.46 -53.11
C ASP A 27 19.45 11.45 -54.10
N TRP A 28 19.26 11.84 -55.37
CA TRP A 28 18.78 10.90 -56.39
C TRP A 28 19.81 9.82 -56.75
N LEU A 29 21.08 10.17 -56.86
CA LEU A 29 22.12 9.19 -57.18
C LEU A 29 22.34 8.21 -56.02
N TYR A 30 22.48 8.73 -54.81
CA TYR A 30 22.85 7.94 -53.64
C TYR A 30 21.63 7.27 -52.98
N ASP A 31 20.52 7.98 -52.80
CA ASP A 31 19.37 7.47 -52.03
C ASP A 31 18.32 6.77 -52.91
N TYR A 32 18.24 7.07 -54.22
CA TYR A 32 17.27 6.42 -55.13
C TYR A 32 17.89 5.39 -56.07
N TYR A 33 19.07 5.68 -56.63
CA TYR A 33 19.79 4.75 -57.50
C TYR A 33 20.93 3.99 -56.79
N GLU A 34 21.06 4.16 -55.47
CA GLU A 34 22.02 3.44 -54.62
C GLU A 34 23.47 3.51 -55.15
N CYS A 35 23.83 4.62 -55.80
CA CYS A 35 25.17 4.83 -56.30
C CYS A 35 26.08 5.21 -55.14
N ASP A 36 26.88 4.26 -54.71
CA ASP A 36 27.83 4.34 -53.62
C ASP A 36 29.17 4.95 -54.02
N ASP A 37 29.56 4.92 -55.30
CA ASP A 37 30.79 5.53 -55.81
C ASP A 37 30.64 6.13 -57.24
N MET A 38 31.73 6.70 -57.76
CA MET A 38 31.77 7.23 -59.13
C MET A 38 31.77 6.13 -60.23
N GLU A 39 32.06 4.87 -59.93
CA GLU A 39 31.88 3.76 -60.87
C GLU A 39 30.38 3.54 -61.14
N SER A 40 29.59 3.49 -60.07
CA SER A 40 28.14 3.34 -60.08
C SER A 40 27.44 4.51 -60.80
N VAL A 41 27.89 5.75 -60.58
CA VAL A 41 27.34 6.94 -61.27
C VAL A 41 27.63 6.93 -62.78
N VAL A 42 28.81 6.47 -63.19
CA VAL A 42 29.25 6.49 -64.58
C VAL A 42 28.50 5.48 -65.45
N VAL A 43 27.97 4.39 -64.87
CA VAL A 43 27.21 3.36 -65.61
C VAL A 43 25.72 3.66 -65.77
N ILE A 44 25.18 4.66 -65.06
CA ILE A 44 23.77 5.06 -65.13
C ILE A 44 23.34 5.30 -66.58
N SER A 45 22.18 4.75 -66.95
CA SER A 45 21.60 4.84 -68.30
C SER A 45 21.09 6.24 -68.64
N ARG A 46 20.85 6.48 -69.94
CA ARG A 46 20.29 7.74 -70.44
C ARG A 46 18.92 8.02 -69.81
N GLU A 47 18.07 7.01 -69.75
CA GLU A 47 16.69 7.11 -69.26
C GLU A 47 16.67 7.52 -67.78
N GLN A 48 17.59 6.95 -66.98
CA GLN A 48 17.76 7.31 -65.58
C GLN A 48 18.26 8.75 -65.41
N TRP A 49 19.23 9.19 -66.21
CA TRP A 49 19.66 10.60 -66.20
C TRP A 49 18.56 11.57 -66.63
N SER A 50 17.78 11.23 -67.66
CA SER A 50 16.63 12.03 -68.11
C SER A 50 15.61 12.19 -66.97
N ARG A 51 15.34 11.10 -66.25
CA ARG A 51 14.48 11.12 -65.06
C ARG A 51 15.04 12.00 -63.95
N ILE A 52 16.33 11.87 -63.61
CA ILE A 52 16.98 12.73 -62.60
C ILE A 52 16.85 14.20 -62.98
N PHE A 53 17.10 14.56 -64.24
CA PHE A 53 17.02 15.95 -64.69
C PHE A 53 15.60 16.52 -64.61
N LYS A 54 14.60 15.72 -64.97
CA LYS A 54 13.19 16.09 -64.89
C LYS A 54 12.74 16.29 -63.44
N GLU A 55 13.07 15.37 -62.56
CA GLU A 55 12.67 15.40 -61.15
C GLU A 55 13.39 16.48 -60.34
N VAL A 56 14.67 16.74 -60.65
CA VAL A 56 15.46 17.81 -60.00
C VAL A 56 15.14 19.19 -60.61
N GLY A 57 14.54 19.24 -61.79
CA GLY A 57 14.33 20.48 -62.55
C GLY A 57 15.65 21.10 -62.99
N LEU A 58 16.62 20.28 -63.41
CA LEU A 58 17.96 20.73 -63.78
C LEU A 58 17.90 21.55 -65.08
N LEU A 59 18.34 22.81 -65.06
CA LEU A 59 18.34 23.66 -66.26
C LEU A 59 19.20 23.06 -67.38
N GLU A 60 18.80 23.25 -68.64
CA GLU A 60 19.49 22.66 -69.81
C GLU A 60 21.00 22.97 -69.82
N GLY A 61 21.41 24.21 -69.56
CA GLY A 61 22.83 24.57 -69.47
C GLY A 61 23.60 23.94 -68.31
N GLN A 62 22.92 23.38 -67.31
CA GLN A 62 23.49 22.57 -66.23
C GLN A 62 23.52 21.08 -66.59
N GLN A 63 22.50 20.58 -67.29
CA GLN A 63 22.48 19.22 -67.84
C GLN A 63 23.66 19.00 -68.80
N VAL A 64 23.87 19.92 -69.75
CA VAL A 64 24.98 19.84 -70.72
C VAL A 64 26.34 19.83 -70.01
N LYS A 65 26.53 20.65 -68.97
CA LYS A 65 27.78 20.69 -68.19
C LYS A 65 28.06 19.37 -67.48
N LEU A 66 27.04 18.78 -66.86
CA LEU A 66 27.15 17.51 -66.16
C LEU A 66 27.40 16.35 -67.14
N LEU A 67 26.63 16.28 -68.23
CA LEU A 67 26.78 15.24 -69.24
C LEU A 67 28.15 15.29 -69.93
N ASN A 68 28.71 16.48 -70.18
CA ASN A 68 30.07 16.61 -70.72
C ASN A 68 31.12 16.02 -69.76
N ALA A 69 31.08 16.41 -68.49
CA ALA A 69 32.01 15.90 -67.48
C ALA A 69 31.83 14.39 -67.25
N LEU A 70 30.60 13.89 -67.31
CA LEU A 70 30.30 12.46 -67.19
C LEU A 70 30.81 11.68 -68.41
N ASN A 71 30.67 12.22 -69.62
CA ASN A 71 31.16 11.59 -70.84
C ASN A 71 32.69 11.49 -70.87
N GLU A 72 33.42 12.46 -70.32
CA GLU A 72 34.88 12.34 -70.15
C GLU A 72 35.25 11.15 -69.26
N LEU A 73 34.46 10.88 -68.21
CA LEU A 73 34.67 9.71 -67.34
C LEU A 73 34.26 8.40 -68.01
N ARG A 74 33.18 8.39 -68.80
CA ARG A 74 32.75 7.22 -69.58
C ARG A 74 33.79 6.83 -70.62
N ILE A 75 34.36 7.80 -71.34
CA ILE A 75 35.40 7.56 -72.36
C ILE A 75 36.66 6.96 -71.73
N LYS A 76 37.08 7.44 -70.55
CA LYS A 76 38.23 6.87 -69.82
C LYS A 76 38.02 5.41 -69.38
N LYS A 77 36.78 4.91 -69.41
CA LYS A 77 36.41 3.54 -69.02
C LYS A 77 35.90 2.69 -70.20
N ASP A 78 36.20 3.10 -71.44
CA ASP A 78 35.72 2.45 -72.68
C ASP A 78 34.19 2.28 -72.76
N LEU A 79 33.43 3.17 -72.09
CA LEU A 79 31.97 3.21 -72.15
C LEU A 79 31.51 4.21 -73.22
N LYS A 80 30.43 3.86 -73.93
CA LYS A 80 29.83 4.72 -74.96
C LYS A 80 29.35 6.05 -74.32
N PRO A 81 29.74 7.22 -74.87
CA PRO A 81 29.27 8.50 -74.36
C PRO A 81 27.76 8.68 -74.59
N LEU A 82 27.10 9.35 -73.66
CA LEU A 82 25.70 9.73 -73.76
C LEU A 82 25.54 10.87 -74.76
N ASN A 83 24.65 10.71 -75.73
CA ASN A 83 24.36 11.74 -76.72
C ASN A 83 23.54 12.87 -76.08
N ILE A 84 24.11 14.07 -76.04
CA ILE A 84 23.52 15.24 -75.39
C ILE A 84 22.28 15.72 -76.15
N GLY A 85 22.22 15.51 -77.47
CA GLY A 85 21.07 15.89 -78.31
C GLY A 85 19.81 15.11 -77.96
N ASP A 86 19.95 13.87 -77.51
CA ASP A 86 18.81 12.99 -77.24
C ASP A 86 18.03 13.41 -75.98
N PHE A 87 18.61 14.24 -75.11
CA PHE A 87 17.90 14.82 -73.96
C PHE A 87 17.03 16.04 -74.34
N ARG A 88 17.07 16.47 -75.62
CA ARG A 88 16.28 17.61 -76.14
C ARG A 88 14.96 17.23 -76.82
N GLU A 89 14.78 15.99 -77.25
CA GLU A 89 13.71 15.59 -78.19
C GLU A 89 12.50 14.83 -77.58
N GLU A 90 12.36 14.75 -76.25
CA GLU A 90 11.15 14.17 -75.62
C GLU A 90 9.95 15.15 -75.62
N GLY A 91 9.53 15.56 -76.82
CA GLY A 91 8.44 16.48 -77.04
C GLY A 91 7.79 16.38 -78.42
N ALA A 92 7.76 15.21 -79.06
CA ALA A 92 6.92 14.98 -80.26
C ALA A 92 6.71 13.49 -80.57
N GLU A 93 5.73 12.85 -79.94
CA GLU A 93 5.12 11.63 -80.50
C GLU A 93 3.91 12.02 -81.37
N LYS A 94 3.97 11.68 -82.66
CA LYS A 94 2.83 11.75 -83.60
C LYS A 94 1.91 10.56 -83.36
N PRO A 95 0.57 10.75 -83.33
CA PRO A 95 -0.38 9.65 -83.26
C PRO A 95 -0.71 9.09 -84.65
N ASP A 96 -0.89 7.76 -84.68
CA ASP A 96 -1.36 6.98 -85.81
C ASP A 96 -2.73 7.44 -86.32
N SER A 97 -2.85 7.42 -87.64
CA SER A 97 -4.06 7.64 -88.43
C SER A 97 -5.01 6.44 -88.34
N ASN A 98 -6.20 6.63 -87.75
CA ASN A 98 -7.52 6.21 -88.28
C ASN A 98 -8.56 6.11 -87.16
N SER A 99 -9.42 7.11 -87.01
CA SER A 99 -10.87 6.93 -86.97
C SER A 99 -11.53 8.30 -86.90
N SER A 100 -12.25 8.60 -87.97
CA SER A 100 -13.05 9.79 -88.19
C SER A 100 -14.27 9.85 -87.27
N VAL A 101 -14.70 11.09 -87.00
CA VAL A 101 -16.00 11.56 -86.47
C VAL A 101 -15.91 12.13 -85.05
N LEU A 102 -15.65 13.44 -84.97
CA LEU A 102 -16.21 14.45 -84.04
C LEU A 102 -15.38 15.75 -84.12
N SER A 103 -15.42 16.41 -85.27
CA SER A 103 -14.74 17.69 -85.52
C SER A 103 -15.63 18.88 -85.13
N SER A 104 -15.55 19.29 -83.87
CA SER A 104 -15.87 20.68 -83.46
C SER A 104 -15.40 21.02 -82.03
N SER A 105 -15.02 20.04 -81.19
CA SER A 105 -14.47 20.28 -79.84
C SER A 105 -12.94 20.41 -79.78
N HIS A 106 -12.22 19.91 -80.79
CA HIS A 106 -10.74 19.84 -80.78
C HIS A 106 -10.02 21.20 -80.96
N ASN A 107 -10.69 22.20 -81.54
CA ASN A 107 -10.04 23.49 -81.81
C ASN A 107 -9.96 24.39 -80.54
N TRP A 108 -10.78 24.12 -79.52
CA TRP A 108 -10.81 24.93 -78.30
C TRP A 108 -9.80 24.46 -77.24
N MET A 109 -9.59 23.15 -77.10
CA MET A 109 -8.56 22.56 -76.23
C MET A 109 -7.14 22.96 -76.66
N GLY A 110 -6.88 23.03 -77.97
CA GLY A 110 -5.62 23.52 -78.52
C GLY A 110 -5.36 24.97 -78.14
N ASN A 111 -6.39 25.82 -78.24
CA ASN A 111 -6.30 27.23 -77.90
C ASN A 111 -6.07 27.46 -76.38
N ILE A 112 -6.75 26.76 -75.48
CA ILE A 112 -6.53 26.93 -74.03
C ILE A 112 -5.14 26.45 -73.59
N ARG A 113 -4.65 25.31 -74.11
CA ARG A 113 -3.26 24.88 -73.88
C ARG A 113 -2.24 25.88 -74.44
N PHE A 114 -2.53 26.46 -75.61
CA PHE A 114 -1.72 27.50 -76.23
C PHE A 114 -1.68 28.80 -75.40
N TYR A 115 -2.82 29.23 -74.83
CA TYR A 115 -2.89 30.40 -73.95
C TYR A 115 -2.25 30.17 -72.58
N TYR A 116 -2.34 28.96 -72.01
CA TYR A 116 -1.61 28.57 -70.80
C TYR A 116 -0.09 28.61 -71.01
N PHE A 117 0.38 28.09 -72.16
CA PHE A 117 1.80 28.14 -72.55
C PHE A 117 2.30 29.58 -72.74
N HIS A 118 1.46 30.49 -73.27
CA HIS A 118 1.79 31.90 -73.40
C HIS A 118 1.72 32.70 -72.10
N PHE A 119 0.80 32.38 -71.18
CA PHE A 119 0.69 33.00 -69.85
C PHE A 119 1.91 32.68 -68.98
N LYS A 120 2.45 31.45 -69.09
CA LYS A 120 3.67 31.01 -68.39
C LYS A 120 4.92 31.81 -68.78
N ASN A 121 4.96 32.40 -69.98
CA ASN A 121 6.16 33.00 -70.56
C ASN A 121 6.21 34.55 -70.54
N ASN A 122 5.12 35.28 -70.22
CA ASN A 122 5.14 36.75 -70.29
C ASN A 122 4.28 37.46 -69.22
N ARG A 123 4.92 38.15 -68.27
CA ARG A 123 4.29 39.12 -67.35
C ARG A 123 4.09 40.48 -68.03
N LYS A 124 3.16 40.63 -68.98
CA LYS A 124 2.69 41.96 -69.44
C LYS A 124 1.20 41.99 -69.77
N LYS A 125 0.56 43.12 -69.45
CA LYS A 125 -0.88 43.45 -69.53
C LYS A 125 -1.50 43.44 -70.94
N GLU A 126 -0.78 43.07 -72.00
CA GLU A 126 -1.21 43.32 -73.39
C GLU A 126 -2.06 42.20 -74.04
N ASN A 127 -2.22 41.03 -73.43
CA ASN A 127 -2.93 39.91 -74.09
C ASN A 127 -4.44 39.81 -73.81
N VAL A 128 -5.02 40.73 -73.03
CA VAL A 128 -6.47 40.72 -72.72
C VAL A 128 -7.33 41.16 -73.91
N ALA A 129 -6.76 41.89 -74.88
CA ALA A 129 -7.47 42.32 -76.09
C ALA A 129 -7.78 41.13 -77.04
N VAL A 130 -6.89 40.14 -77.14
CA VAL A 130 -7.03 38.99 -78.05
C VAL A 130 -8.02 37.94 -77.53
N LEU A 131 -8.21 37.86 -76.20
CA LEU A 131 -9.27 37.07 -75.58
C LEU A 131 -10.68 37.63 -75.89
N LYS A 132 -10.83 38.96 -76.03
CA LYS A 132 -12.12 39.56 -76.40
C LYS A 132 -12.55 39.27 -77.85
N GLU A 133 -11.60 39.16 -78.79
CA GLU A 133 -11.92 38.95 -80.21
C GLU A 133 -12.30 37.50 -80.55
N ASN A 134 -11.75 36.50 -79.84
CA ASN A 134 -11.97 35.08 -80.16
C ASN A 134 -13.01 34.37 -79.26
N ILE A 135 -13.65 35.09 -78.34
CA ILE A 135 -14.80 34.61 -77.54
C ILE A 135 -16.15 34.87 -78.27
N ALA A 136 -16.13 35.64 -79.38
CA ALA A 136 -17.29 35.90 -80.23
C ALA A 136 -17.85 34.58 -80.83
N ILE A 137 -19.12 34.31 -80.52
CA ILE A 137 -19.85 33.12 -80.98
C ILE A 137 -20.34 33.35 -82.42
N PRO A 138 -20.28 32.36 -83.33
CA PRO A 138 -21.08 32.41 -84.55
C PRO A 138 -22.58 32.41 -84.17
N SER A 139 -23.30 33.46 -84.56
CA SER A 139 -24.71 33.67 -84.28
C SER A 139 -25.56 32.44 -84.62
N GLY A 140 -26.07 31.74 -83.62
CA GLY A 140 -27.04 30.65 -83.83
C GLY A 140 -27.19 29.56 -82.75
N VAL A 141 -26.39 29.55 -81.68
CA VAL A 141 -26.51 28.52 -80.61
C VAL A 141 -26.99 29.14 -79.31
N ASN A 142 -28.01 28.52 -78.70
CA ASN A 142 -28.67 28.97 -77.48
C ASN A 142 -27.65 29.36 -76.39
N ASP A 143 -27.68 30.64 -76.00
CA ASP A 143 -26.60 31.40 -75.36
C ASP A 143 -26.18 30.83 -73.98
N ASN A 144 -27.08 30.10 -73.31
CA ASN A 144 -26.79 29.50 -72.01
C ASN A 144 -25.96 28.21 -72.11
N THR A 145 -26.19 27.34 -73.09
CA THR A 145 -25.53 26.01 -73.17
C THR A 145 -24.04 26.13 -73.52
N SER A 146 -23.69 27.04 -74.42
CA SER A 146 -22.30 27.35 -74.80
C SER A 146 -21.49 27.93 -73.63
N ARG A 147 -22.11 28.76 -72.79
CA ARG A 147 -21.49 29.37 -71.61
C ARG A 147 -21.26 28.37 -70.47
N ILE A 148 -22.16 27.41 -70.29
CA ILE A 148 -22.05 26.34 -69.29
C ILE A 148 -20.91 25.37 -69.63
N VAL A 149 -20.79 24.97 -70.89
CA VAL A 149 -19.70 24.10 -71.38
C VAL A 149 -18.33 24.75 -71.14
N ARG A 150 -18.23 26.08 -71.29
CA ARG A 150 -17.00 26.84 -71.00
C ARG A 150 -16.59 26.76 -69.52
N ILE A 151 -17.53 26.86 -68.57
CA ILE A 151 -17.20 26.73 -67.14
C ILE A 151 -16.83 25.29 -66.77
N CYS A 152 -17.58 24.29 -67.25
CA CYS A 152 -17.26 22.88 -66.97
C CYS A 152 -15.85 22.52 -67.49
N HIS A 153 -15.51 22.93 -68.71
CA HIS A 153 -14.16 22.71 -69.24
C HIS A 153 -13.08 23.47 -68.48
N LEU A 154 -13.38 24.69 -68.01
CA LEU A 154 -12.45 25.44 -67.19
C LEU A 154 -12.18 24.70 -65.86
N VAL A 155 -13.22 24.16 -65.22
CA VAL A 155 -13.09 23.32 -64.00
C VAL A 155 -12.28 22.04 -64.30
N GLU A 156 -12.58 21.34 -65.39
CA GLU A 156 -11.84 20.15 -65.82
C GLU A 156 -10.35 20.42 -66.11
N SER A 157 -10.03 21.65 -66.52
CA SER A 157 -8.67 22.09 -66.85
C SER A 157 -7.81 22.45 -65.64
N ILE A 158 -8.36 22.43 -64.42
CA ILE A 158 -7.64 22.68 -63.18
C ILE A 158 -6.95 21.39 -62.72
N TYR A 159 -5.63 21.40 -62.64
CA TYR A 159 -4.80 20.26 -62.18
C TYR A 159 -3.82 20.64 -61.06
N ASP A 160 -3.48 21.92 -60.94
CA ASP A 160 -2.48 22.47 -60.04
C ASP A 160 -2.80 23.95 -59.68
N GLU A 161 -1.94 24.59 -58.89
CA GLU A 161 -2.11 25.99 -58.48
C GLU A 161 -2.07 26.95 -59.69
N GLU A 162 -1.20 26.72 -60.67
CA GLU A 162 -1.04 27.60 -61.84
C GLU A 162 -2.31 27.61 -62.70
N SER A 163 -2.83 26.42 -63.01
CA SER A 163 -4.11 26.24 -63.74
C SER A 163 -5.31 26.74 -62.93
N PHE A 164 -5.29 26.61 -61.61
CA PHE A 164 -6.31 27.20 -60.73
C PHE A 164 -6.31 28.74 -60.79
N GLN A 165 -5.14 29.39 -60.69
CA GLN A 165 -5.05 30.85 -60.79
C GLN A 165 -5.44 31.35 -62.19
N PHE A 166 -5.06 30.62 -63.24
CA PHE A 166 -5.51 30.89 -64.60
C PHE A 166 -7.03 30.84 -64.70
N ALA A 167 -7.67 29.78 -64.17
CA ALA A 167 -9.12 29.65 -64.18
C ALA A 167 -9.81 30.81 -63.44
N ARG A 168 -9.27 31.25 -62.29
CA ARG A 168 -9.80 32.41 -61.54
C ARG A 168 -9.71 33.70 -62.34
N GLN A 169 -8.58 33.93 -63.00
CA GLN A 169 -8.39 35.13 -63.82
C GLN A 169 -9.32 35.12 -65.03
N ALA A 170 -9.43 33.98 -65.72
CA ALA A 170 -10.32 33.80 -66.85
C ALA A 170 -11.78 34.09 -66.47
N ILE A 171 -12.27 33.56 -65.34
CA ILE A 171 -13.62 33.89 -64.87
C ILE A 171 -13.77 35.38 -64.54
N ARG A 172 -12.81 36.00 -63.84
CA ARG A 172 -12.90 37.43 -63.50
C ARG A 172 -13.08 38.32 -64.74
N GLU A 173 -12.44 37.95 -65.84
CA GLU A 173 -12.57 38.63 -67.12
C GLU A 173 -13.91 38.34 -67.82
N MET A 174 -14.46 37.13 -67.62
CA MET A 174 -15.75 36.68 -68.17
C MET A 174 -16.98 37.03 -67.31
N ILE A 175 -16.83 37.53 -66.07
CA ILE A 175 -17.93 37.81 -65.12
C ILE A 175 -19.03 38.73 -65.69
N LYS A 176 -18.70 39.59 -66.66
CA LYS A 176 -19.69 40.47 -67.31
C LYS A 176 -20.65 39.75 -68.27
N GLU A 177 -20.35 38.51 -68.67
CA GLU A 177 -21.11 37.75 -69.68
C GLU A 177 -21.79 36.47 -69.14
N LEU A 178 -21.67 36.16 -67.84
CA LEU A 178 -22.21 34.92 -67.26
C LEU A 178 -23.12 35.11 -66.03
N PRO A 179 -24.39 35.51 -66.20
CA PRO A 179 -25.42 35.28 -65.18
C PRO A 179 -26.06 33.88 -65.34
N ASN A 180 -26.33 33.18 -64.22
CA ASN A 180 -27.20 32.00 -64.07
C ASN A 180 -26.73 30.61 -64.58
N SER A 181 -25.60 30.09 -64.12
CA SER A 181 -25.16 28.67 -64.32
C SER A 181 -25.20 27.80 -63.04
N THR A 182 -25.87 28.25 -61.98
CA THR A 182 -25.83 27.63 -60.63
C THR A 182 -26.19 26.14 -60.61
N LYS A 183 -27.24 25.69 -61.34
CA LYS A 183 -27.71 24.29 -61.26
C LYS A 183 -26.70 23.29 -61.83
N GLN A 184 -26.04 23.61 -62.95
CA GLN A 184 -25.02 22.71 -63.51
C GLN A 184 -23.74 22.73 -62.69
N LEU A 185 -23.33 23.89 -62.17
CA LEU A 185 -22.22 24.00 -61.24
C LEU A 185 -22.46 23.20 -59.94
N GLN A 186 -23.70 23.16 -59.44
CA GLN A 186 -24.08 22.29 -58.32
C GLN A 186 -23.96 20.80 -58.66
N SER A 187 -24.41 20.37 -59.85
CA SER A 187 -24.25 18.98 -60.31
C SER A 187 -22.77 18.60 -60.44
N LEU A 188 -21.96 19.47 -61.04
CA LEU A 188 -20.52 19.27 -61.19
C LEU A 188 -19.81 19.23 -59.83
N PHE A 189 -20.22 20.10 -58.89
CA PHE A 189 -19.72 20.08 -57.52
C PHE A 189 -19.99 18.73 -56.85
N GLN A 190 -21.20 18.20 -56.97
CA GLN A 190 -21.55 16.88 -56.40
C GLN A 190 -20.72 15.75 -57.01
N GLU A 191 -20.50 15.77 -58.32
CA GLU A 191 -19.68 14.77 -59.00
C GLU A 191 -18.21 14.82 -58.54
N ILE A 192 -17.62 16.02 -58.46
CA ILE A 192 -16.25 16.19 -57.96
C ILE A 192 -16.15 15.75 -56.50
N VAL A 193 -17.11 16.10 -55.65
CA VAL A 193 -17.13 15.69 -54.24
C VAL A 193 -17.33 14.18 -54.09
N HIS A 194 -18.11 13.54 -54.97
CA HIS A 194 -18.27 12.09 -54.98
C HIS A 194 -16.94 11.40 -55.33
N GLN A 195 -16.27 11.82 -56.41
CA GLN A 195 -14.94 11.29 -56.78
C GLN A 195 -13.88 11.57 -55.71
N PHE A 196 -14.00 12.70 -55.00
CA PHE A 196 -13.11 13.08 -53.92
C PHE A 196 -13.18 12.12 -52.72
N LYS A 197 -14.35 11.51 -52.44
CA LYS A 197 -14.51 10.50 -51.37
C LYS A 197 -13.69 9.25 -51.62
N ASP A 198 -13.58 8.85 -52.89
CA ASP A 198 -12.90 7.61 -53.27
C ASP A 198 -11.39 7.82 -53.40
N LYS A 199 -10.96 8.99 -53.89
CA LYS A 199 -9.54 9.31 -54.07
C LYS A 199 -9.24 10.81 -54.01
N ALA A 200 -9.05 11.32 -52.79
CA ALA A 200 -8.60 12.69 -52.56
C ALA A 200 -7.28 12.99 -53.31
N ASN A 201 -7.26 14.07 -54.08
CA ASN A 201 -6.10 14.51 -54.86
C ASN A 201 -6.08 16.04 -55.03
N ILE A 202 -4.91 16.60 -55.37
CA ILE A 202 -4.70 18.04 -55.50
C ILE A 202 -5.62 18.70 -56.54
N LYS A 203 -5.86 18.01 -57.66
CA LYS A 203 -6.79 18.44 -58.71
C LYS A 203 -8.18 18.65 -58.13
N SER A 204 -8.74 17.64 -57.46
CA SER A 204 -10.07 17.70 -56.88
C SER A 204 -10.19 18.80 -55.82
N ILE A 205 -9.15 19.06 -55.02
CA ILE A 205 -9.17 20.16 -54.03
C ILE A 205 -9.28 21.52 -54.73
N TYR A 206 -8.48 21.79 -55.76
CA TYR A 206 -8.55 23.05 -56.49
C TYR A 206 -9.85 23.18 -57.28
N GLN A 207 -10.37 22.09 -57.84
CA GLN A 207 -11.67 22.07 -58.51
C GLN A 207 -12.83 22.37 -57.54
N ILE A 208 -12.86 21.74 -56.37
CA ILE A 208 -13.87 21.98 -55.33
C ILE A 208 -13.78 23.44 -54.85
N THR A 209 -12.56 23.94 -54.62
CA THR A 209 -12.31 25.33 -54.21
C THR A 209 -12.83 26.31 -55.26
N PHE A 210 -12.50 26.07 -56.52
CA PHE A 210 -12.90 26.91 -57.64
C PHE A 210 -14.42 26.96 -57.80
N VAL A 211 -15.07 25.80 -57.82
CA VAL A 211 -16.52 25.70 -57.94
C VAL A 211 -17.21 26.30 -56.71
N SER A 212 -16.63 26.16 -55.51
CA SER A 212 -17.12 26.82 -54.29
C SER A 212 -17.07 28.34 -54.39
N GLU A 213 -15.97 28.92 -54.91
CA GLU A 213 -15.86 30.37 -55.13
C GLU A 213 -16.95 30.87 -56.09
N GLN A 214 -17.28 30.10 -57.13
CA GLN A 214 -18.30 30.49 -58.12
C GLN A 214 -19.73 30.37 -57.60
N LEU A 215 -20.02 29.34 -56.82
CA LEU A 215 -21.35 29.10 -56.26
C LEU A 215 -21.65 30.01 -55.06
N GLY A 216 -20.64 30.52 -54.36
CA GLY A 216 -20.81 31.42 -53.22
C GLY A 216 -21.71 30.81 -52.14
N GLU A 217 -22.78 31.51 -51.77
CA GLU A 217 -23.77 31.03 -50.77
C GLU A 217 -24.70 29.93 -51.31
N GLN A 218 -24.75 29.73 -52.64
CA GLN A 218 -25.61 28.74 -53.30
C GLN A 218 -24.95 27.35 -53.36
N ARG A 219 -23.73 27.19 -52.83
CA ARG A 219 -23.01 25.91 -52.83
C ARG A 219 -23.56 24.95 -51.79
N GLN A 220 -23.43 23.65 -52.06
CA GLN A 220 -23.58 22.62 -51.03
C GLN A 220 -22.33 22.61 -50.17
N TYR A 221 -22.50 22.42 -48.86
CA TYR A 221 -21.40 22.44 -47.90
C TYR A 221 -20.81 21.04 -47.76
N LEU A 222 -19.50 20.98 -47.59
CA LEU A 222 -18.82 19.71 -47.33
C LEU A 222 -19.24 19.15 -45.97
N SER A 223 -19.47 17.85 -45.93
CA SER A 223 -19.69 17.06 -44.73
C SER A 223 -18.41 16.92 -43.89
N PRO A 224 -18.51 16.53 -42.60
CA PRO A 224 -17.34 16.34 -41.74
C PRO A 224 -16.31 15.35 -42.27
N LEU A 225 -16.76 14.29 -42.95
CA LEU A 225 -15.88 13.30 -43.57
C LEU A 225 -15.11 13.86 -44.77
N GLU A 226 -15.79 14.61 -45.64
CA GLU A 226 -15.16 15.25 -46.80
C GLU A 226 -14.13 16.30 -46.35
N LEU A 227 -14.45 17.09 -45.32
CA LEU A 227 -13.50 18.04 -44.73
C LEU A 227 -12.27 17.36 -44.14
N PHE A 228 -12.47 16.24 -43.45
CA PHE A 228 -11.37 15.45 -42.90
C PHE A 228 -10.46 14.89 -43.99
N TYR A 229 -10.99 14.34 -45.08
CA TYR A 229 -10.17 13.85 -46.19
C TYR A 229 -9.40 14.97 -46.90
N LEU A 230 -10.00 16.15 -47.03
CA LEU A 230 -9.31 17.34 -47.56
C LEU A 230 -8.09 17.68 -46.72
N VAL A 231 -8.28 17.77 -45.42
CA VAL A 231 -7.22 18.11 -44.47
C VAL A 231 -6.16 17.03 -44.42
N LYS A 232 -6.56 15.76 -44.40
CA LYS A 232 -5.64 14.61 -44.46
C LYS A 232 -4.76 14.66 -45.70
N TYR A 233 -5.33 14.97 -46.87
CA TYR A 233 -4.54 15.11 -48.09
C TYR A 233 -3.54 16.28 -48.01
N VAL A 234 -3.94 17.43 -47.47
CA VAL A 234 -3.05 18.58 -47.25
C VAL A 234 -1.84 18.21 -46.40
N THR A 235 -2.00 17.32 -45.40
CA THR A 235 -0.84 16.85 -44.60
C THR A 235 0.13 15.97 -45.38
N THR A 236 -0.31 15.33 -46.47
CA THR A 236 0.54 14.45 -47.31
C THR A 236 1.12 15.15 -48.54
N ALA A 237 0.61 16.32 -48.91
CA ALA A 237 1.02 17.08 -50.09
C ALA A 237 1.21 18.58 -49.76
N PRO A 238 2.38 18.98 -49.22
CA PRO A 238 2.62 20.33 -48.69
C PRO A 238 2.69 21.46 -49.75
N MET A 239 2.49 21.14 -51.03
CA MET A 239 2.51 22.12 -52.14
C MET A 239 1.20 22.89 -52.31
N VAL A 240 0.18 22.57 -51.51
CA VAL A 240 -1.15 23.17 -51.60
C VAL A 240 -1.19 24.54 -50.90
N ASN A 241 -1.74 25.55 -51.55
CA ASN A 241 -1.88 26.88 -50.97
C ASN A 241 -3.00 26.92 -49.91
N ILE A 242 -2.60 26.76 -48.65
CA ILE A 242 -3.49 26.66 -47.48
C ILE A 242 -4.36 27.92 -47.30
N GLU A 243 -3.89 29.11 -47.68
CA GLU A 243 -4.66 30.34 -47.49
C GLU A 243 -5.90 30.41 -48.40
N ILE A 244 -5.84 29.77 -49.56
CA ILE A 244 -6.97 29.65 -50.48
C ILE A 244 -8.01 28.69 -49.88
N ILE A 245 -7.54 27.57 -49.33
CA ILE A 245 -8.38 26.56 -48.68
C ILE A 245 -9.04 27.13 -47.40
N LYS A 246 -8.27 27.84 -46.56
CA LYS A 246 -8.76 28.48 -45.33
C LYS A 246 -9.99 29.34 -45.58
N ARG A 247 -9.94 30.19 -46.61
CA ARG A 247 -11.03 31.13 -46.92
C ARG A 247 -12.33 30.43 -47.28
N GLU A 248 -12.25 29.39 -48.12
CA GLU A 248 -13.44 28.74 -48.68
C GLU A 248 -14.02 27.68 -47.75
N PHE A 249 -13.18 26.89 -47.07
CA PHE A 249 -13.62 25.75 -46.27
C PHE A 249 -13.88 26.07 -44.79
N LEU A 250 -13.43 27.23 -44.28
CA LEU A 250 -13.80 27.66 -42.92
C LEU A 250 -15.32 27.86 -42.79
N ARG A 251 -16.01 28.24 -43.88
CA ARG A 251 -17.47 28.35 -43.92
C ARG A 251 -18.15 26.99 -43.75
N ASP A 252 -17.56 25.92 -44.31
CA ASP A 252 -18.06 24.55 -44.15
C ASP A 252 -17.91 24.08 -42.70
N VAL A 253 -16.75 24.33 -42.07
CA VAL A 253 -16.55 24.02 -40.64
C VAL A 253 -17.56 24.77 -39.77
N LYS A 254 -17.74 26.07 -40.00
CA LYS A 254 -18.73 26.89 -39.26
C LYS A 254 -20.15 26.36 -39.40
N ARG A 255 -20.58 25.98 -40.61
CA ARG A 255 -21.93 25.48 -40.82
C ARG A 255 -22.16 24.10 -40.22
N ASN A 256 -21.16 23.21 -40.24
CA ASN A 256 -21.26 21.92 -39.58
C ASN A 256 -21.32 22.05 -38.04
N LEU A 257 -20.73 23.11 -37.45
CA LEU A 257 -20.78 23.34 -36.01
C LEU A 257 -22.02 24.12 -35.54
N CYS A 258 -22.43 25.17 -36.27
CA CYS A 258 -23.55 26.06 -35.88
C CYS A 258 -24.91 25.71 -36.52
N GLY A 259 -24.94 24.76 -37.46
CA GLY A 259 -26.15 24.37 -38.19
C GLY A 259 -26.97 23.28 -37.49
N VAL A 260 -27.36 22.24 -38.23
CA VAL A 260 -28.02 21.04 -37.68
C VAL A 260 -27.05 20.35 -36.73
N LYS A 261 -27.48 19.96 -35.52
CA LYS A 261 -26.61 19.32 -34.51
C LYS A 261 -25.97 18.06 -35.08
N VAL A 262 -24.71 18.19 -35.51
CA VAL A 262 -23.90 17.09 -36.02
C VAL A 262 -23.60 16.12 -34.87
N GLU A 263 -23.65 14.82 -35.16
CA GLU A 263 -23.34 13.78 -34.19
C GLU A 263 -21.91 13.91 -33.65
N GLY A 264 -21.70 13.59 -32.37
CA GLY A 264 -20.43 13.84 -31.68
C GLY A 264 -19.19 13.18 -32.32
N PHE A 265 -19.31 12.02 -32.98
CA PHE A 265 -18.18 11.43 -33.73
C PHE A 265 -17.77 12.28 -34.93
N HIS A 266 -18.75 12.79 -35.67
CA HIS A 266 -18.51 13.67 -36.79
C HIS A 266 -17.95 15.02 -36.33
N GLN A 267 -18.34 15.52 -35.15
CA GLN A 267 -17.69 16.69 -34.54
C GLN A 267 -16.23 16.40 -34.19
N PHE A 268 -15.91 15.23 -33.63
CA PHE A 268 -14.51 14.84 -33.36
C PHE A 268 -13.66 14.84 -34.64
N MET A 269 -14.23 14.37 -35.75
CA MET A 269 -13.60 14.37 -37.07
C MET A 269 -13.32 15.77 -37.64
N LEU A 270 -14.02 16.81 -37.15
CA LEU A 270 -13.79 18.20 -37.57
C LEU A 270 -12.60 18.85 -36.86
N ILE A 271 -12.06 18.29 -35.77
CA ILE A 271 -10.96 18.91 -35.01
C ILE A 271 -9.75 19.25 -35.90
N PRO A 272 -9.21 18.33 -36.73
CA PRO A 272 -8.09 18.65 -37.61
C PRO A 272 -8.43 19.79 -38.59
N SER A 273 -9.66 19.79 -39.12
CA SER A 273 -10.16 20.83 -40.02
C SER A 273 -10.27 22.18 -39.34
N PHE A 274 -10.79 22.20 -38.12
CA PHE A 274 -10.91 23.42 -37.32
C PHE A 274 -9.53 24.00 -36.99
N ASN A 275 -8.59 23.16 -36.55
CA ASN A 275 -7.22 23.59 -36.24
C ASN A 275 -6.48 24.11 -37.48
N LEU A 276 -6.65 23.50 -38.65
CA LEU A 276 -6.03 23.98 -39.89
C LEU A 276 -6.62 25.31 -40.37
N LEU A 277 -7.95 25.45 -40.28
CA LEU A 277 -8.69 26.49 -40.99
C LEU A 277 -9.00 27.73 -40.15
N ALA A 278 -8.98 27.63 -38.81
CA ALA A 278 -9.25 28.76 -37.93
C ALA A 278 -8.08 29.77 -37.89
N ASP A 279 -8.38 31.07 -37.93
CA ASP A 279 -7.39 32.15 -37.80
C ASP A 279 -7.29 32.62 -36.35
N LYS A 280 -6.06 32.75 -35.85
CA LYS A 280 -5.74 33.30 -34.52
C LYS A 280 -6.26 34.73 -34.33
N ASN A 281 -6.35 35.51 -35.39
CA ASN A 281 -6.82 36.91 -35.32
C ASN A 281 -8.34 37.04 -35.10
N THR A 282 -9.07 35.92 -35.08
CA THR A 282 -10.55 35.88 -34.95
C THR A 282 -11.02 35.22 -33.64
N VAL A 283 -10.37 35.56 -32.53
CA VAL A 283 -10.58 34.96 -31.19
C VAL A 283 -12.07 34.84 -30.80
N GLN A 284 -12.84 35.93 -30.93
CA GLN A 284 -14.26 35.94 -30.52
C GLN A 284 -15.16 34.99 -31.34
N ILE A 285 -14.85 34.80 -32.63
CA ILE A 285 -15.56 33.88 -33.52
C ILE A 285 -15.17 32.44 -33.17
N ASN A 286 -13.88 32.20 -32.91
CA ASN A 286 -13.40 30.89 -32.51
C ASN A 286 -13.98 30.46 -31.15
N ASP A 287 -14.04 31.35 -30.17
CA ASP A 287 -14.66 31.09 -28.86
C ASP A 287 -16.13 30.71 -28.98
N THR A 288 -16.85 31.32 -29.92
CA THR A 288 -18.25 30.98 -30.19
C THR A 288 -18.36 29.58 -30.80
N LEU A 289 -17.48 29.22 -31.74
CA LEU A 289 -17.45 27.90 -32.38
C LEU A 289 -17.03 26.79 -31.41
N LEU A 290 -16.09 27.07 -30.51
CA LEU A 290 -15.62 26.12 -29.50
C LEU A 290 -16.76 25.61 -28.61
N ARG A 291 -17.73 26.47 -28.28
CA ARG A 291 -18.92 26.09 -27.48
C ARG A 291 -19.84 25.07 -28.15
N HIS A 292 -19.70 24.85 -29.46
CA HIS A 292 -20.54 23.92 -30.21
C HIS A 292 -19.97 22.50 -30.28
N PHE A 293 -18.70 22.31 -29.90
CA PHE A 293 -18.14 20.97 -29.74
C PHE A 293 -18.72 20.31 -28.49
N ASP A 294 -19.47 19.23 -28.68
CA ASP A 294 -20.09 18.45 -27.63
C ASP A 294 -19.78 16.97 -27.83
N PHE A 295 -18.73 16.51 -27.14
CA PHE A 295 -18.27 15.13 -27.22
C PHE A 295 -19.04 14.19 -26.27
N LYS A 296 -20.14 14.67 -25.65
CA LYS A 296 -20.98 13.84 -24.79
C LYS A 296 -21.83 12.91 -25.66
N ASN A 297 -21.85 11.62 -25.32
CA ASN A 297 -22.70 10.60 -25.94
C ASN A 297 -22.46 10.39 -27.45
N ILE A 298 -21.22 10.06 -27.82
CA ILE A 298 -20.88 9.59 -29.17
C ILE A 298 -21.48 8.18 -29.41
N LYS A 299 -22.10 7.92 -30.57
CA LYS A 299 -22.49 6.54 -30.92
C LYS A 299 -21.30 5.77 -31.46
N LYS A 300 -21.25 4.47 -31.18
CA LYS A 300 -20.25 3.58 -31.75
C LYS A 300 -20.41 3.52 -33.27
N VAL A 301 -19.29 3.67 -33.97
CA VAL A 301 -19.18 3.51 -35.42
C VAL A 301 -18.33 2.27 -35.73
N SER A 302 -18.46 1.71 -36.93
CA SER A 302 -17.58 0.61 -37.37
C SER A 302 -16.12 1.05 -37.37
N GLN A 303 -15.22 0.18 -36.88
CA GLN A 303 -13.78 0.45 -36.81
C GLN A 303 -13.44 1.74 -36.03
N MET A 304 -14.16 2.00 -34.94
CA MET A 304 -14.03 3.25 -34.17
C MET A 304 -12.59 3.53 -33.71
N ALA A 305 -11.87 2.52 -33.23
CA ALA A 305 -10.49 2.69 -32.78
C ALA A 305 -9.58 3.21 -33.91
N SER A 306 -9.54 2.53 -35.05
CA SER A 306 -8.69 2.94 -36.18
C SER A 306 -9.08 4.32 -36.72
N ARG A 307 -10.38 4.63 -36.80
CA ARG A 307 -10.84 5.96 -37.24
C ARG A 307 -10.49 7.06 -36.25
N CYS A 308 -10.62 6.82 -34.95
CA CYS A 308 -10.17 7.77 -33.92
C CYS A 308 -8.67 8.02 -34.01
N MET A 309 -7.88 6.97 -34.19
CA MET A 309 -6.43 7.08 -34.35
C MET A 309 -6.05 7.86 -35.62
N ASP A 310 -6.74 7.62 -36.74
CA ASP A 310 -6.52 8.35 -38.00
C ASP A 310 -6.80 9.86 -37.84
N ILE A 311 -7.83 10.22 -37.06
CA ILE A 311 -8.15 11.62 -36.74
C ILE A 311 -7.04 12.25 -35.89
N VAL A 312 -6.61 11.59 -34.82
CA VAL A 312 -5.53 12.07 -33.94
C VAL A 312 -4.21 12.21 -34.70
N GLU A 313 -3.85 11.22 -35.50
CA GLU A 313 -2.63 11.23 -36.29
C GLU A 313 -2.64 12.39 -37.30
N THR A 314 -3.76 12.59 -37.99
CA THR A 314 -3.93 13.70 -38.93
C THR A 314 -3.81 15.05 -38.22
N ASP A 315 -4.46 15.24 -37.07
CA ASP A 315 -4.33 16.46 -36.27
C ASP A 315 -2.88 16.75 -35.85
N VAL A 316 -2.17 15.73 -35.37
CA VAL A 316 -0.76 15.85 -34.97
C VAL A 316 0.11 16.22 -36.17
N LYS A 317 -0.11 15.61 -37.35
CA LYS A 317 0.64 15.91 -38.57
C LYS A 317 0.44 17.36 -39.02
N ILE A 318 -0.79 17.88 -38.99
CA ILE A 318 -1.09 19.29 -39.30
C ILE A 318 -0.25 20.21 -38.42
N ARG A 319 -0.27 19.98 -37.11
CA ARG A 319 0.44 20.82 -36.14
C ARG A 319 1.94 20.83 -36.37
N ARG A 320 2.53 19.68 -36.72
CA ARG A 320 3.97 19.55 -36.97
C ARG A 320 4.40 20.10 -38.32
N ILE A 321 3.76 19.67 -39.41
CA ILE A 321 4.17 20.01 -40.78
C ILE A 321 3.94 21.49 -41.07
N LEU A 322 2.85 22.05 -40.56
CA LEU A 322 2.43 23.42 -40.87
C LEU A 322 2.74 24.41 -39.75
N ASN A 323 3.39 23.96 -38.67
CA ASN A 323 3.73 24.75 -37.48
C ASN A 323 2.54 25.57 -36.93
N ILE A 324 1.36 24.94 -36.93
CA ILE A 324 0.12 25.59 -36.47
C ILE A 324 0.02 25.43 -34.95
N SER A 325 -0.25 26.54 -34.26
CA SER A 325 -0.63 26.50 -32.86
C SER A 325 -2.12 26.16 -32.80
N PRO A 326 -2.46 24.96 -32.30
CA PRO A 326 -3.83 24.47 -32.33
C PRO A 326 -4.69 25.13 -31.26
N ILE A 327 -5.99 25.11 -31.50
CA ILE A 327 -7.01 25.56 -30.54
C ILE A 327 -7.54 24.36 -29.76
N LEU A 328 -7.73 23.22 -30.43
CA LEU A 328 -8.19 21.97 -29.85
C LEU A 328 -7.10 20.89 -29.98
N PHE A 329 -7.12 19.89 -29.10
CA PHE A 329 -6.20 18.75 -29.17
C PHE A 329 -7.00 17.47 -29.31
N ALA A 330 -6.93 16.84 -30.49
CA ALA A 330 -7.71 15.63 -30.77
C ALA A 330 -7.43 14.52 -29.75
N GLU A 331 -6.18 14.34 -29.34
CA GLU A 331 -5.78 13.35 -28.34
C GLU A 331 -6.43 13.57 -26.95
N VAL A 332 -6.62 14.83 -26.54
CA VAL A 332 -7.24 15.17 -25.24
C VAL A 332 -8.74 14.86 -25.28
N HIS A 333 -9.41 15.23 -26.38
CA HIS A 333 -10.83 14.94 -26.55
C HIS A 333 -11.09 13.45 -26.76
N LEU A 334 -10.16 12.71 -27.37
CA LEU A 334 -10.27 11.26 -27.47
C LEU A 334 -10.38 10.61 -26.08
N MET A 335 -9.58 11.05 -25.12
CA MET A 335 -9.62 10.53 -23.75
C MET A 335 -10.94 10.89 -23.03
N GLN A 336 -11.50 12.08 -23.29
CA GLN A 336 -12.84 12.44 -22.82
C GLN A 336 -13.92 11.54 -23.42
N ILE A 337 -13.81 11.24 -24.71
CA ILE A 337 -14.73 10.34 -25.41
C ILE A 337 -14.67 8.95 -24.78
N LEU A 338 -13.48 8.39 -24.60
CA LEU A 338 -13.29 7.08 -23.98
C LEU A 338 -13.88 7.03 -22.57
N HIS A 339 -13.63 8.08 -21.77
CA HIS A 339 -14.18 8.20 -20.43
C HIS A 339 -15.73 8.22 -20.45
N SER A 340 -16.33 8.98 -21.37
CA SER A 340 -17.79 9.09 -21.50
C SER A 340 -18.46 7.81 -22.03
N GLN A 341 -17.80 7.11 -22.95
CA GLN A 341 -18.31 5.85 -23.53
C GLN A 341 -18.28 4.71 -22.52
N ASN A 342 -17.32 4.75 -21.61
CA ASN A 342 -17.13 3.72 -20.60
C ASN A 342 -17.02 2.30 -21.20
N ASP A 343 -16.36 2.18 -22.34
CA ASP A 343 -16.12 0.91 -23.03
C ASP A 343 -14.66 0.46 -22.81
N SER A 344 -14.48 -0.61 -22.04
CA SER A 344 -13.16 -1.14 -21.70
C SER A 344 -12.44 -1.76 -22.90
N ILE A 345 -13.16 -2.34 -23.86
CA ILE A 345 -12.58 -2.97 -25.05
C ILE A 345 -12.02 -1.87 -25.97
N LEU A 346 -12.85 -0.86 -26.27
CA LEU A 346 -12.43 0.28 -27.09
C LEU A 346 -11.29 1.07 -26.44
N SER A 347 -11.37 1.31 -25.12
CA SER A 347 -10.33 2.02 -24.38
C SER A 347 -9.01 1.25 -24.41
N LYS A 348 -9.05 -0.08 -24.29
CA LYS A 348 -7.88 -0.95 -24.38
C LYS A 348 -7.25 -0.88 -25.76
N GLU A 349 -8.04 -1.06 -26.82
CA GLU A 349 -7.56 -1.05 -28.21
C GLU A 349 -6.89 0.30 -28.54
N ILE A 350 -7.50 1.43 -28.17
CA ILE A 350 -6.92 2.76 -28.41
C ILE A 350 -5.66 3.00 -27.58
N LEU A 351 -5.63 2.61 -26.29
CA LEU A 351 -4.43 2.75 -25.47
C LEU A 351 -3.26 1.92 -26.02
N GLU A 352 -3.50 0.70 -26.50
CA GLU A 352 -2.49 -0.14 -27.14
C GLU A 352 -1.95 0.51 -28.44
N LEU A 353 -2.83 1.11 -29.25
CA LEU A 353 -2.42 1.86 -30.45
C LEU A 353 -1.58 3.09 -30.11
N LEU A 354 -1.97 3.86 -29.10
CA LEU A 354 -1.23 5.04 -28.63
C LEU A 354 0.15 4.67 -28.05
N LEU A 355 0.24 3.56 -27.31
CA LEU A 355 1.51 3.09 -26.76
C LEU A 355 2.46 2.58 -27.85
N SER A 356 1.91 1.90 -28.87
CA SER A 356 2.68 1.28 -29.95
C SER A 356 3.18 2.28 -30.99
N ASN A 357 2.47 3.37 -31.23
CA ASN A 357 2.81 4.30 -32.30
C ASN A 357 3.92 5.30 -31.90
N LYS A 358 5.17 4.97 -32.26
CA LYS A 358 6.36 5.75 -31.87
C LYS A 358 6.54 7.05 -32.65
N GLU A 359 6.02 7.12 -33.86
CA GLU A 359 6.28 8.22 -34.79
C GLU A 359 5.54 9.49 -34.39
N PHE A 360 4.26 9.37 -33.98
CA PHE A 360 3.49 10.53 -33.56
C PHE A 360 3.35 10.69 -32.05
N MET A 361 3.35 9.63 -31.22
CA MET A 361 3.20 9.80 -29.75
C MET A 361 4.52 10.19 -29.06
N THR A 362 4.86 11.47 -29.14
CA THR A 362 6.06 12.06 -28.51
C THR A 362 5.87 12.37 -27.02
N ALA A 363 6.98 12.70 -26.34
CA ALA A 363 6.97 13.17 -24.95
C ALA A 363 5.97 14.32 -24.74
N GLU A 364 5.97 15.31 -25.64
CA GLU A 364 5.09 16.48 -25.55
C GLU A 364 3.61 16.12 -25.54
N ILE A 365 3.19 15.17 -26.39
CA ILE A 365 1.79 14.73 -26.49
C ILE A 365 1.39 13.97 -25.22
N TRP A 366 2.24 13.06 -24.74
CA TRP A 366 1.98 12.38 -23.48
C TRP A 366 1.92 13.34 -22.31
N VAL A 367 2.87 14.29 -22.22
CA VAL A 367 2.86 15.34 -21.19
C VAL A 367 1.53 16.09 -21.24
N ARG A 368 1.06 16.49 -22.41
CA ARG A 368 -0.24 17.16 -22.57
C ARG A 368 -1.41 16.30 -22.11
N LEU A 369 -1.46 15.03 -22.54
CA LEU A 369 -2.50 14.08 -22.09
C LEU A 369 -2.53 13.96 -20.57
N TRP A 370 -1.38 14.03 -19.91
CA TRP A 370 -1.31 13.98 -18.46
C TRP A 370 -1.61 15.34 -17.83
N THR A 371 -1.10 16.47 -18.32
CA THR A 371 -1.16 17.75 -17.61
C THR A 371 -2.40 18.58 -17.92
N THR A 372 -3.06 18.38 -19.08
CA THR A 372 -4.29 19.09 -19.41
C THR A 372 -5.41 18.71 -18.43
N GLN A 373 -6.03 19.73 -17.82
CA GLN A 373 -7.02 19.59 -16.75
C GLN A 373 -8.20 18.69 -17.17
N ASP A 374 -8.68 18.82 -18.40
CA ASP A 374 -9.88 18.12 -18.88
C ASP A 374 -9.60 16.81 -19.61
N SER A 375 -8.35 16.33 -19.67
CA SER A 375 -7.96 15.20 -20.51
C SER A 375 -8.65 13.87 -20.16
N LYS A 376 -9.01 13.60 -18.90
CA LYS A 376 -9.54 12.29 -18.47
C LYS A 376 -8.63 11.07 -18.75
N CYS A 377 -7.43 11.26 -19.29
CA CYS A 377 -6.45 10.20 -19.56
C CYS A 377 -6.16 9.33 -18.32
N ALA A 378 -5.88 9.98 -17.18
CA ALA A 378 -5.68 9.29 -15.91
C ALA A 378 -6.88 8.40 -15.54
N ASP A 379 -8.10 8.95 -15.58
CA ASP A 379 -9.33 8.24 -15.23
C ASP A 379 -9.54 6.99 -16.11
N VAL A 380 -9.29 7.11 -17.42
CA VAL A 380 -9.40 5.99 -18.38
C VAL A 380 -8.38 4.90 -18.07
N ILE A 381 -7.11 5.27 -17.84
CA ILE A 381 -6.04 4.32 -17.54
C ILE A 381 -6.30 3.63 -16.19
N CYS A 382 -6.62 4.38 -15.14
CA CYS A 382 -6.92 3.83 -13.82
C CYS A 382 -8.07 2.81 -13.87
N LYS A 383 -9.13 3.14 -14.60
CA LYS A 383 -10.28 2.25 -14.77
C LYS A 383 -9.93 0.97 -15.51
N LEU A 384 -9.08 1.06 -16.52
CA LEU A 384 -8.70 -0.08 -17.36
C LEU A 384 -7.65 -0.98 -16.70
N TYR A 385 -6.65 -0.37 -16.06
CA TYR A 385 -5.49 -1.10 -15.53
C TYR A 385 -5.74 -1.58 -14.11
N GLN A 386 -6.43 -0.83 -13.24
CA GLN A 386 -6.68 -1.23 -11.86
C GLN A 386 -5.38 -1.75 -11.19
N CYS A 387 -5.37 -2.99 -10.67
CA CYS A 387 -4.20 -3.67 -10.10
C CYS A 387 -3.36 -4.50 -11.09
N HIS A 388 -3.56 -4.38 -12.41
CA HIS A 388 -2.73 -5.06 -13.41
C HIS A 388 -1.38 -4.34 -13.57
N PHE A 389 -0.47 -4.55 -12.62
CA PHE A 389 0.81 -3.83 -12.53
C PHE A 389 1.77 -4.10 -13.70
N GLU A 390 1.59 -5.19 -14.45
CA GLU A 390 2.30 -5.43 -15.70
C GLU A 390 1.94 -4.39 -16.75
N LYS A 391 0.66 -4.00 -16.85
CA LYS A 391 0.20 -2.96 -17.78
C LYS A 391 0.66 -1.57 -17.34
N TRP A 392 0.63 -1.29 -16.04
CA TRP A 392 1.23 -0.06 -15.49
C TRP A 392 2.72 0.00 -15.80
N SER A 393 3.45 -1.10 -15.66
CA SER A 393 4.88 -1.18 -15.99
C SER A 393 5.14 -0.85 -17.47
N GLN A 394 4.37 -1.44 -18.39
CA GLN A 394 4.49 -1.13 -19.83
C GLN A 394 4.29 0.36 -20.13
N LEU A 395 3.30 1.00 -19.48
CA LEU A 395 3.04 2.43 -19.61
C LEU A 395 4.18 3.27 -19.04
N VAL A 396 4.65 2.97 -17.82
CA VAL A 396 5.75 3.72 -17.19
C VAL A 396 7.04 3.58 -17.98
N ASP A 397 7.40 2.36 -18.41
CA ASP A 397 8.56 2.10 -19.28
C ASP A 397 8.47 2.91 -20.57
N ARG A 398 7.28 2.96 -21.19
CA ARG A 398 7.05 3.74 -22.41
C ARG A 398 7.26 5.23 -22.17
N LEU A 399 6.66 5.79 -21.12
CA LEU A 399 6.77 7.21 -20.78
C LEU A 399 8.20 7.61 -20.39
N GLN A 400 8.94 6.71 -19.72
CA GLN A 400 10.34 6.89 -19.40
C GLN A 400 11.20 6.92 -20.67
N ASN A 401 11.02 5.95 -21.56
CA ASN A 401 11.81 5.81 -22.79
C ASN A 401 11.67 7.00 -23.73
N ILE A 402 10.48 7.60 -23.81
CA ILE A 402 10.27 8.82 -24.62
C ILE A 402 10.66 10.10 -23.87
N GLY A 403 11.03 10.02 -22.59
CA GLY A 403 11.41 11.18 -21.78
C GLY A 403 10.25 12.01 -21.22
N ALA A 404 8.99 11.51 -21.27
CA ALA A 404 7.84 12.22 -20.71
C ALA A 404 7.92 12.35 -19.18
N LEU A 405 8.51 11.37 -18.50
CA LEU A 405 8.71 11.38 -17.04
C LEU A 405 9.84 12.31 -16.58
N LYS A 406 10.59 12.95 -17.50
CA LYS A 406 11.50 14.04 -17.13
C LYS A 406 10.73 15.31 -16.72
N ILE A 407 9.45 15.41 -17.11
CA ILE A 407 8.58 16.53 -16.74
C ILE A 407 7.93 16.23 -15.39
N GLU A 408 8.32 17.01 -14.37
CA GLU A 408 7.90 16.84 -12.97
C GLU A 408 6.36 16.77 -12.80
N GLN A 409 5.61 17.55 -13.59
CA GLN A 409 4.14 17.55 -13.53
C GLN A 409 3.51 16.19 -13.86
N VAL A 410 4.13 15.41 -14.76
CA VAL A 410 3.64 14.06 -15.12
C VAL A 410 3.89 13.09 -13.97
N CYS A 411 5.10 13.10 -13.39
CA CYS A 411 5.42 12.26 -12.23
C CYS A 411 4.52 12.60 -11.04
N LYS A 412 4.31 13.88 -10.73
CA LYS A 412 3.39 14.33 -9.67
C LYS A 412 1.97 13.81 -9.87
N LYS A 413 1.48 13.77 -11.12
CA LYS A 413 0.13 13.27 -11.41
C LYS A 413 0.04 11.75 -11.29
N LEU A 414 1.05 11.00 -11.73
CA LEU A 414 1.14 9.55 -11.50
C LEU A 414 1.22 9.23 -10.01
N LEU A 415 2.08 9.91 -9.26
CA LEU A 415 2.20 9.75 -7.82
C LEU A 415 0.88 10.04 -7.09
N ARG A 416 0.18 11.11 -7.49
CA ARG A 416 -1.14 11.44 -6.95
C ARG A 416 -2.13 10.28 -7.15
N ILE A 417 -2.18 9.68 -8.33
CA ILE A 417 -3.06 8.54 -8.63
C ILE A 417 -2.79 7.37 -7.69
N PHE A 418 -1.53 6.98 -7.52
CA PHE A 418 -1.18 5.87 -6.63
C PHE A 418 -1.42 6.16 -5.15
N ASN A 419 -1.53 7.44 -4.80
CA ASN A 419 -1.88 7.93 -3.47
C ASN A 419 -3.35 8.33 -3.32
N GLU A 420 -4.19 8.15 -4.35
CA GLU A 420 -5.62 8.40 -4.24
C GLU A 420 -6.30 7.25 -3.51
N LYS A 421 -7.18 7.61 -2.56
CA LYS A 421 -7.87 6.63 -1.70
C LYS A 421 -8.56 5.53 -2.50
N ASN A 422 -9.25 5.87 -3.59
CA ASN A 422 -9.93 4.89 -4.43
C ASN A 422 -8.97 3.85 -5.03
N PHE A 423 -7.76 4.27 -5.43
CA PHE A 423 -6.76 3.35 -5.95
C PHE A 423 -6.22 2.46 -4.83
N GLN A 424 -5.89 3.06 -3.69
CA GLN A 424 -5.40 2.34 -2.51
C GLN A 424 -6.42 1.30 -2.02
N ASP A 425 -7.71 1.65 -1.99
CA ASP A 425 -8.81 0.74 -1.61
C ASP A 425 -8.91 -0.47 -2.56
N ILE A 426 -8.63 -0.29 -3.87
CA ILE A 426 -8.59 -1.39 -4.84
C ILE A 426 -7.37 -2.29 -4.59
N VAL A 427 -6.19 -1.72 -4.35
CA VAL A 427 -4.96 -2.48 -4.03
C VAL A 427 -5.14 -3.33 -2.77
N LEU A 428 -5.92 -2.85 -1.82
CA LEU A 428 -6.19 -3.52 -0.54
C LEU A 428 -7.18 -4.68 -0.62
N GLN A 429 -7.78 -4.97 -1.78
CA GLN A 429 -8.72 -6.08 -1.93
C GLN A 429 -8.06 -7.46 -1.84
N SER A 430 -6.75 -7.55 -2.08
CA SER A 430 -6.00 -8.81 -2.09
C SER A 430 -4.56 -8.64 -1.64
N ASN A 431 -4.04 -9.62 -0.88
CA ASN A 431 -2.64 -9.64 -0.45
C ASN A 431 -1.69 -9.65 -1.65
N GLN A 432 -2.06 -10.38 -2.71
CA GLN A 432 -1.26 -10.51 -3.92
C GLN A 432 -1.19 -9.19 -4.69
N ASP A 433 -2.28 -8.43 -4.77
CA ASP A 433 -2.32 -7.13 -5.43
C ASP A 433 -1.45 -6.13 -4.68
N PHE A 434 -1.51 -6.11 -3.35
CA PHE A 434 -0.62 -5.29 -2.53
C PHE A 434 0.86 -5.65 -2.71
N ILE A 435 1.22 -6.94 -2.70
CA ILE A 435 2.61 -7.38 -2.92
C ILE A 435 3.10 -6.99 -4.32
N SER A 436 2.23 -7.14 -5.33
CA SER A 436 2.52 -6.75 -6.71
C SER A 436 2.68 -5.23 -6.83
N PHE A 437 1.88 -4.45 -6.10
CA PHE A 437 2.01 -3.00 -6.00
C PHE A 437 3.34 -2.60 -5.34
N VAL A 438 3.71 -3.20 -4.21
CA VAL A 438 4.99 -2.93 -3.53
C VAL A 438 6.16 -3.24 -4.48
N SER A 439 6.09 -4.34 -5.21
CA SER A 439 7.10 -4.70 -6.22
C SER A 439 7.16 -3.68 -7.36
N PHE A 440 6.01 -3.18 -7.81
CA PHE A 440 5.92 -2.11 -8.80
C PHE A 440 6.52 -0.78 -8.28
N VAL A 441 6.22 -0.39 -7.05
CA VAL A 441 6.82 0.81 -6.40
C VAL A 441 8.33 0.69 -6.37
N LEU A 442 8.87 -0.46 -5.96
CA LEU A 442 10.32 -0.71 -5.92
C LEU A 442 10.98 -0.71 -7.30
N LYS A 443 10.27 -1.15 -8.35
CA LYS A 443 10.80 -1.12 -9.73
C LYS A 443 10.95 0.31 -10.26
N TYR A 444 10.10 1.23 -9.81
CA TYR A 444 9.99 2.61 -10.33
C TYR A 444 10.20 3.68 -9.26
N ASP A 445 10.89 3.36 -8.18
CA ASP A 445 11.18 4.23 -7.04
C ASP A 445 11.89 5.54 -7.47
N THR A 446 12.89 5.43 -8.34
CA THR A 446 13.68 6.54 -8.88
C THR A 446 13.02 7.27 -10.04
N VAL A 447 11.96 6.69 -10.62
CA VAL A 447 11.32 7.19 -11.85
C VAL A 447 10.03 7.94 -11.56
N VAL A 448 9.10 7.30 -10.82
CA VAL A 448 7.79 7.88 -10.50
C VAL A 448 7.82 8.58 -9.15
N TRP A 449 8.37 7.93 -8.11
CA TRP A 449 8.46 8.48 -6.77
C TRP A 449 9.64 9.45 -6.60
N GLN A 450 10.66 9.34 -7.45
CA GLN A 450 11.87 10.17 -7.55
C GLN A 450 12.79 10.15 -6.30
N ASN A 451 12.23 9.93 -5.11
CA ASN A 451 12.95 9.83 -3.85
C ASN A 451 12.27 8.86 -2.88
N TRP A 452 13.02 8.42 -1.88
CA TRP A 452 12.54 7.47 -0.87
C TRP A 452 11.52 8.07 0.09
N GLU A 453 11.52 9.38 0.30
CA GLU A 453 10.50 10.05 1.13
C GLU A 453 9.09 9.84 0.56
N SER A 454 8.95 9.98 -0.76
CA SER A 454 7.68 9.74 -1.44
C SER A 454 7.26 8.28 -1.35
N VAL A 455 8.21 7.34 -1.47
CA VAL A 455 7.94 5.89 -1.32
C VAL A 455 7.43 5.59 0.09
N LEU A 456 8.10 6.12 1.11
CA LEU A 456 7.73 5.95 2.51
C LEU A 456 6.38 6.60 2.82
N GLN A 457 6.07 7.77 2.24
CA GLN A 457 4.75 8.39 2.36
C GLN A 457 3.63 7.49 1.81
N THR A 458 3.84 6.90 0.63
CA THR A 458 2.89 5.94 0.06
C THR A 458 2.69 4.73 0.98
N LEU A 459 3.77 4.13 1.48
CA LEU A 459 3.69 2.95 2.37
C LEU A 459 3.09 3.26 3.74
N ASN A 460 3.35 4.44 4.30
CA ASN A 460 2.82 4.85 5.60
C ASN A 460 1.29 4.84 5.60
N PHE A 461 0.64 5.23 4.50
CA PHE A 461 -0.82 5.11 4.38
C PHE A 461 -1.29 3.67 4.62
N TYR A 462 -0.62 2.68 4.03
CA TYR A 462 -0.97 1.27 4.19
C TYR A 462 -0.67 0.75 5.61
N ILE A 463 0.42 1.21 6.22
CA ILE A 463 0.78 0.87 7.60
C ILE A 463 -0.23 1.46 8.59
N GLU A 464 -0.80 2.64 8.35
CA GLU A 464 -1.68 3.32 9.30
C GLU A 464 -3.15 2.94 9.14
N ASN A 465 -3.64 2.79 7.91
CA ASN A 465 -5.08 2.80 7.64
C ASN A 465 -5.67 1.44 7.23
N THR A 466 -4.90 0.34 7.27
CA THR A 466 -5.29 -0.89 6.55
C THR A 466 -5.02 -2.17 7.33
N ASN A 467 -5.88 -3.19 7.26
CA ASN A 467 -5.71 -4.44 7.99
C ASN A 467 -4.87 -5.51 7.24
N MET A 468 -4.19 -5.12 6.15
CA MET A 468 -3.46 -6.08 5.31
C MET A 468 -2.20 -6.62 5.94
N ILE A 469 -1.67 -5.98 6.99
CA ILE A 469 -0.44 -6.38 7.69
C ILE A 469 -0.58 -7.67 8.49
N TYR A 470 -1.80 -8.23 8.62
CA TYR A 470 -2.08 -9.49 9.32
C TYR A 470 -1.78 -10.74 8.48
N HIS A 471 -1.03 -10.59 7.38
CA HIS A 471 -0.50 -11.69 6.59
C HIS A 471 1.02 -11.62 6.54
N ILE A 472 1.69 -12.77 6.60
CA ILE A 472 3.15 -12.80 6.66
C ILE A 472 3.80 -12.21 5.39
N ASP A 473 3.26 -12.53 4.22
CA ASP A 473 3.85 -12.05 2.96
C ASP A 473 3.75 -10.54 2.78
N THR A 474 2.63 -9.93 3.20
CA THR A 474 2.43 -8.48 3.12
C THR A 474 3.30 -7.74 4.14
N LEU A 475 3.40 -8.28 5.36
CA LEU A 475 4.31 -7.77 6.39
C LEU A 475 5.77 -7.82 5.90
N MET A 476 6.20 -8.97 5.38
CA MET A 476 7.55 -9.14 4.86
C MET A 476 7.80 -8.23 3.64
N ALA A 477 6.82 -8.00 2.78
CA ALA A 477 6.94 -7.04 1.68
C ALA A 477 7.22 -5.62 2.20
N ILE A 478 6.48 -5.14 3.21
CA ILE A 478 6.71 -3.82 3.82
C ILE A 478 8.08 -3.77 4.50
N PHE A 479 8.42 -4.78 5.30
CA PHE A 479 9.70 -4.83 6.01
C PHE A 479 10.90 -4.90 5.05
N ASN A 480 10.76 -5.63 3.94
CA ASN A 480 11.74 -5.67 2.85
C ASN A 480 11.97 -4.28 2.25
N VAL A 481 10.92 -3.47 2.07
CA VAL A 481 11.13 -2.10 1.60
C VAL A 481 11.89 -1.29 2.65
N LEU A 482 11.37 -1.26 3.88
CA LEU A 482 11.89 -0.43 4.97
C LEU A 482 13.35 -0.71 5.32
N TRP A 483 13.72 -1.98 5.48
CA TRP A 483 15.05 -2.35 6.01
C TRP A 483 16.03 -2.83 4.94
N ARG A 484 15.55 -3.46 3.86
CA ARG A 484 16.45 -4.00 2.82
C ARG A 484 16.68 -3.04 1.65
N ARG A 485 15.68 -2.24 1.27
CA ARG A 485 15.75 -1.40 0.05
C ARG A 485 16.04 0.08 0.33
N CYS A 486 15.49 0.66 1.40
CA CYS A 486 15.73 2.08 1.73
C CYS A 486 17.22 2.33 2.03
N PRO A 487 17.88 3.33 1.42
CA PRO A 487 19.25 3.71 1.74
C PRO A 487 19.31 4.39 3.11
N PHE A 488 20.29 4.03 3.93
CA PHE A 488 20.53 4.65 5.26
C PHE A 488 21.58 5.76 5.17
N ASP A 489 21.96 6.15 3.95
CA ASP A 489 23.01 7.14 3.69
C ASP A 489 22.61 8.57 4.13
N PHE A 490 21.33 8.78 4.48
CA PHE A 490 20.76 10.06 4.89
C PHE A 490 19.91 9.92 6.17
N ASN A 491 20.27 10.64 7.24
CA ASN A 491 19.58 10.64 8.54
C ASN A 491 18.04 10.84 8.49
N PRO A 492 17.47 11.68 7.61
CA PRO A 492 16.01 11.84 7.53
C PRO A 492 15.27 10.57 7.10
N ILE A 493 15.85 9.77 6.19
CA ILE A 493 15.23 8.53 5.69
C ILE A 493 15.29 7.47 6.79
N GLU A 494 16.43 7.32 7.46
CA GLU A 494 16.57 6.40 8.60
C GLU A 494 15.52 6.69 9.68
N THR A 495 15.35 7.97 10.04
CA THR A 495 14.34 8.39 11.03
C THR A 495 12.92 8.03 10.59
N GLN A 496 12.59 8.22 9.31
CA GLN A 496 11.27 7.84 8.78
C GLN A 496 11.07 6.32 8.76
N VAL A 497 12.10 5.55 8.41
CA VAL A 497 12.07 4.08 8.45
C VAL A 497 11.83 3.57 9.87
N ILE A 498 12.56 4.10 10.85
CA ILE A 498 12.38 3.76 12.26
C ILE A 498 10.95 4.12 12.71
N THR A 499 10.47 5.32 12.36
CA THR A 499 9.12 5.78 12.73
C THR A 499 8.02 4.90 12.11
N ALA A 500 8.13 4.58 10.82
CA ALA A 500 7.20 3.69 10.12
C ALA A 500 7.22 2.28 10.73
N SER A 501 8.42 1.77 11.05
CA SER A 501 8.59 0.48 11.70
C SER A 501 7.96 0.48 13.10
N GLN A 502 8.13 1.54 13.90
CA GLN A 502 7.50 1.65 15.22
C GLN A 502 5.98 1.58 15.13
N ARG A 503 5.37 2.28 14.17
CA ARG A 503 3.91 2.24 13.94
C ARG A 503 3.46 0.84 13.56
N LEU A 504 4.21 0.19 12.68
CA LEU A 504 3.95 -1.18 12.26
C LEU A 504 4.02 -2.16 13.45
N LEU A 505 5.10 -2.14 14.25
CA LEU A 505 5.25 -3.03 15.41
C LEU A 505 4.13 -2.81 16.44
N ARG A 506 3.77 -1.55 16.74
CA ARG A 506 2.67 -1.25 17.67
C ARG A 506 1.35 -1.88 17.21
N ARG A 507 1.04 -1.85 15.91
CA ARG A 507 -0.17 -2.50 15.40
C ARG A 507 -0.12 -4.03 15.57
N LEU A 508 1.01 -4.65 15.25
CA LEU A 508 1.16 -6.10 15.38
C LEU A 508 1.04 -6.57 16.85
N VAL A 509 1.47 -5.74 17.79
CA VAL A 509 1.44 -6.04 19.22
C VAL A 509 0.05 -5.83 19.85
N ILE A 510 -0.73 -4.87 19.36
CA ILE A 510 -2.07 -4.56 19.89
C ILE A 510 -3.07 -5.65 19.53
N GLU A 511 -2.95 -6.24 18.35
CA GLU A 511 -3.85 -7.29 17.89
C GLU A 511 -3.30 -8.68 18.24
N GLU A 512 -4.05 -9.44 19.03
CA GLU A 512 -3.64 -10.77 19.52
C GLU A 512 -3.27 -11.72 18.36
N LYS A 513 -3.98 -11.62 17.23
CA LYS A 513 -3.76 -12.45 16.04
C LYS A 513 -2.45 -12.16 15.30
N SER A 514 -1.80 -11.01 15.55
CA SER A 514 -0.52 -10.63 14.93
C SER A 514 0.71 -10.82 15.79
N LEU A 515 0.57 -11.24 17.05
CA LEU A 515 1.74 -11.38 17.93
C LEU A 515 2.76 -12.37 17.36
N ALA A 516 2.27 -13.44 16.71
CA ALA A 516 3.11 -14.38 15.96
C ALA A 516 3.92 -13.69 14.85
N LEU A 517 3.28 -12.82 14.06
CA LEU A 517 3.93 -12.07 12.98
C LEU A 517 4.99 -11.11 13.52
N TRP A 518 4.74 -10.46 14.66
CA TRP A 518 5.74 -9.64 15.34
C TRP A 518 6.96 -10.47 15.77
N LEU A 519 6.75 -11.66 16.35
CA LEU A 519 7.82 -12.57 16.74
C LEU A 519 8.64 -13.07 15.54
N GLN A 520 8.02 -13.27 14.39
CA GLN A 520 8.72 -13.68 13.16
C GLN A 520 9.74 -12.64 12.70
N LEU A 521 9.54 -11.35 12.98
CA LEU A 521 10.47 -10.28 12.60
C LEU A 521 11.84 -10.39 13.27
N PHE A 522 11.95 -11.06 14.42
CA PHE A 522 13.23 -11.29 15.10
C PHE A 522 14.15 -12.27 14.35
N THR A 523 13.59 -13.05 13.43
CA THR A 523 14.36 -13.96 12.56
C THR A 523 14.67 -13.34 11.19
N TYR A 524 14.23 -12.10 10.96
CA TYR A 524 14.35 -11.43 9.67
C TYR A 524 15.82 -11.11 9.35
N GLN A 525 16.30 -11.61 8.21
CA GLN A 525 17.69 -11.45 7.79
C GLN A 525 17.86 -10.21 6.90
N ILE A 526 18.86 -9.38 7.22
CA ILE A 526 19.20 -8.18 6.45
C ILE A 526 20.71 -8.08 6.19
N GLN A 527 21.09 -7.11 5.35
CA GLN A 527 22.49 -6.78 5.06
C GLN A 527 23.23 -6.33 6.33
N GLU A 528 24.52 -6.66 6.42
CA GLU A 528 25.31 -6.49 7.64
C GLU A 528 25.37 -5.03 8.12
N GLU A 529 25.37 -4.07 7.19
CA GLU A 529 25.43 -2.62 7.47
C GLU A 529 24.29 -2.12 8.37
N LYS A 530 23.07 -2.63 8.19
CA LYS A 530 21.87 -2.17 8.93
C LYS A 530 21.48 -3.11 10.07
N LYS A 531 22.14 -4.26 10.16
CA LYS A 531 21.86 -5.33 11.12
C LYS A 531 21.89 -4.84 12.56
N HIS A 532 22.89 -4.04 12.92
CA HIS A 532 22.99 -3.48 14.26
C HIS A 532 21.82 -2.57 14.61
N THR A 533 21.41 -1.67 13.70
CA THR A 533 20.29 -0.75 13.91
C THR A 533 18.96 -1.49 14.03
N LEU A 534 18.68 -2.43 13.13
CA LEU A 534 17.47 -3.27 13.23
C LEU A 534 17.47 -4.08 14.53
N LYS A 535 18.62 -4.65 14.90
CA LYS A 535 18.75 -5.44 16.11
C LYS A 535 18.43 -4.60 17.35
N SER A 536 19.05 -3.44 17.48
CA SER A 536 18.78 -2.48 18.56
C SER A 536 17.30 -2.11 18.61
N PHE A 537 16.71 -1.83 17.45
CA PHE A 537 15.30 -1.48 17.30
C PHE A 537 14.35 -2.59 17.76
N LEU A 538 14.58 -3.84 17.33
CA LEU A 538 13.76 -4.99 17.73
C LEU A 538 13.97 -5.35 19.21
N SER A 539 15.20 -5.27 19.73
CA SER A 539 15.48 -5.41 21.17
C SER A 539 14.73 -4.36 22.00
N GLN A 540 14.72 -3.10 21.55
CA GLN A 540 13.95 -2.05 22.21
C GLN A 540 12.44 -2.35 22.16
N SER A 541 11.92 -2.81 21.02
CA SER A 541 10.51 -3.21 20.92
C SER A 541 10.15 -4.33 21.89
N LEU A 542 11.02 -5.32 22.05
CA LEU A 542 10.84 -6.41 23.01
C LEU A 542 10.81 -5.88 24.45
N CYS A 543 11.76 -5.00 24.82
CA CYS A 543 11.78 -4.39 26.16
C CYS A 543 10.55 -3.50 26.41
N GLU A 544 10.13 -2.69 25.44
CA GLU A 544 8.94 -1.85 25.57
C GLU A 544 7.66 -2.67 25.65
N TRP A 545 7.59 -3.81 24.94
CA TRP A 545 6.51 -4.76 25.05
C TRP A 545 6.43 -5.33 26.47
N ILE A 546 7.53 -5.91 26.99
CA ILE A 546 7.59 -6.50 28.34
C ILE A 546 7.20 -5.47 29.41
N ASN A 547 7.59 -4.21 29.24
CA ASN A 547 7.25 -3.11 30.15
C ASN A 547 5.85 -2.49 29.96
N ASN A 548 4.96 -3.14 29.21
CA ASN A 548 3.61 -2.65 28.92
C ASN A 548 3.57 -1.24 28.27
N LYS A 549 4.66 -0.80 27.62
CA LYS A 549 4.73 0.52 26.95
C LYS A 549 4.13 0.52 25.54
N MET A 550 4.08 -0.65 24.88
CA MET A 550 3.52 -0.79 23.53
C MET A 550 2.03 -1.17 23.51
N VAL A 551 1.55 -1.88 24.55
CA VAL A 551 0.17 -2.31 24.65
C VAL A 551 -0.59 -1.23 25.42
N GLY A 552 -1.43 -0.42 24.76
CA GLY A 552 -2.16 0.68 25.39
C GLY A 552 -3.17 0.29 26.48
N LYS A 553 -3.13 -0.96 26.96
CA LYS A 553 -3.91 -1.51 28.06
C LYS A 553 -2.93 -2.09 29.07
N ASN A 554 -3.10 -1.80 30.36
CA ASN A 554 -2.37 -2.48 31.42
C ASN A 554 -2.76 -3.96 31.43
N ILE A 555 -1.96 -4.81 30.78
CA ILE A 555 -2.08 -6.26 30.89
C ILE A 555 -1.32 -6.68 32.14
N ASP A 556 -1.93 -7.54 32.94
CA ASP A 556 -1.30 -8.21 34.06
C ASP A 556 -0.02 -8.94 33.61
N SER A 557 1.13 -8.65 34.23
CA SER A 557 2.46 -9.11 33.77
C SER A 557 2.54 -10.64 33.60
N PRO A 558 2.00 -11.47 34.53
CA PRO A 558 1.92 -12.93 34.33
C PRO A 558 1.11 -13.34 33.09
N GLN A 559 -0.07 -12.75 32.87
CA GLN A 559 -0.90 -13.08 31.71
C GLN A 559 -0.18 -12.71 30.40
N GLN A 560 0.47 -11.55 30.38
CA GLN A 560 1.25 -11.10 29.23
C GLN A 560 2.38 -12.10 28.90
N LEU A 561 3.18 -12.48 29.90
CA LEU A 561 4.26 -13.45 29.74
C LEU A 561 3.76 -14.77 29.16
N VAL A 562 2.70 -15.32 29.74
CA VAL A 562 2.15 -16.61 29.32
C VAL A 562 1.55 -16.54 27.91
N ASN A 563 0.92 -15.42 27.54
CA ASN A 563 0.44 -15.20 26.17
C ASN A 563 1.59 -15.27 25.16
N LEU A 564 2.74 -14.67 25.47
CA LEU A 564 3.91 -14.72 24.59
C LEU A 564 4.43 -16.16 24.43
N MET A 565 4.56 -16.87 25.53
CA MET A 565 5.04 -18.26 25.57
C MET A 565 4.14 -19.22 24.77
N SER A 566 2.88 -18.85 24.54
CA SER A 566 1.94 -19.67 23.79
C SER A 566 2.29 -19.80 22.29
N TYR A 567 3.15 -18.93 21.74
CA TYR A 567 3.55 -18.90 20.34
C TYR A 567 4.82 -19.71 20.08
N LEU A 568 4.86 -20.43 18.95
CA LEU A 568 6.04 -21.20 18.52
C LEU A 568 7.24 -20.27 18.32
N GLU A 569 7.01 -19.11 17.72
CA GLU A 569 8.02 -18.17 17.27
C GLU A 569 8.79 -17.54 18.43
N PHE A 570 8.19 -17.48 19.62
CA PHE A 570 8.88 -17.06 20.85
C PHE A 570 10.02 -18.03 21.20
N TRP A 571 9.77 -19.33 21.08
CA TRP A 571 10.78 -20.36 21.38
C TRP A 571 11.87 -20.42 20.31
N CYS A 572 11.59 -19.90 19.11
CA CYS A 572 12.55 -19.78 18.02
C CYS A 572 13.33 -18.45 18.01
N LEU A 573 13.16 -17.59 19.02
CA LEU A 573 13.90 -16.33 19.10
C LEU A 573 15.40 -16.57 19.09
N PRO A 574 16.19 -15.81 18.32
CA PRO A 574 17.66 -15.87 18.38
C PRO A 574 18.18 -15.61 19.80
N GLY A 575 19.28 -16.28 20.16
CA GLY A 575 19.79 -16.31 21.53
C GLY A 575 20.08 -14.93 22.14
N GLU A 576 20.47 -13.96 21.32
CA GLU A 576 20.65 -12.56 21.76
C GLU A 576 19.36 -11.91 22.26
N TYR A 577 18.24 -12.12 21.59
CA TYR A 577 16.93 -11.61 22.00
C TYR A 577 16.39 -12.39 23.20
N GLN A 578 16.69 -13.70 23.29
CA GLN A 578 16.39 -14.47 24.50
C GLN A 578 17.13 -13.92 25.73
N ILE A 579 18.39 -13.50 25.57
CA ILE A 579 19.15 -12.85 26.65
C ILE A 579 18.49 -11.52 27.03
N THR A 580 18.17 -10.66 26.05
CA THR A 580 17.47 -9.39 26.30
C THR A 580 16.15 -9.62 27.03
N PHE A 581 15.36 -10.59 26.59
CA PHE A 581 14.11 -11.00 27.22
C PHE A 581 14.31 -11.38 28.69
N LEU A 582 15.25 -12.30 28.97
CA LEU A 582 15.53 -12.79 30.32
C LEU A 582 15.97 -11.66 31.25
N THR A 583 16.86 -10.77 30.79
CA THR A 583 17.31 -9.61 31.56
C THR A 583 16.16 -8.66 31.89
N GLU A 584 15.21 -8.47 30.96
CA GLU A 584 14.10 -7.55 31.19
C GLU A 584 13.03 -8.13 32.10
N ILE A 585 12.70 -9.43 31.98
CA ILE A 585 11.78 -10.07 32.94
C ILE A 585 12.37 -10.14 34.34
N GLU A 586 13.70 -10.25 34.48
CA GLU A 586 14.38 -10.24 35.78
C GLU A 586 14.23 -8.89 36.48
N LYS A 587 14.25 -7.77 35.74
CA LYS A 587 13.89 -6.45 36.30
C LYS A 587 12.44 -6.38 36.76
N GLN A 588 11.56 -7.21 36.18
CA GLN A 588 10.17 -7.36 36.59
C GLN A 588 9.93 -8.51 37.58
N LYS A 589 10.98 -9.07 38.19
CA LYS A 589 10.88 -10.20 39.13
C LYS A 589 9.82 -9.97 40.20
N GLU A 590 9.74 -8.76 40.75
CA GLU A 590 8.71 -8.43 41.74
C GLU A 590 7.30 -8.59 41.17
N ALA A 591 7.00 -8.11 39.96
CA ALA A 591 5.68 -8.24 39.35
C ALA A 591 5.33 -9.68 38.96
N LEU A 592 6.34 -10.50 38.66
CA LEU A 592 6.17 -11.88 38.21
C LEU A 592 6.26 -12.92 39.34
N PHE A 593 6.67 -12.51 40.55
CA PHE A 593 6.92 -13.39 41.68
C PHE A 593 5.73 -14.31 41.99
N LEU A 594 6.05 -15.58 42.31
CA LEU A 594 5.06 -16.59 42.66
C LEU A 594 4.22 -16.14 43.87
N SER A 595 2.94 -15.88 43.61
CA SER A 595 1.99 -15.36 44.58
C SER A 595 0.57 -15.57 44.05
N SER A 596 -0.33 -16.04 44.92
CA SER A 596 -1.76 -16.16 44.62
C SER A 596 -2.43 -14.81 44.33
N LYS A 597 -1.80 -13.68 44.71
CA LYS A 597 -2.28 -12.33 44.38
C LYS A 597 -1.90 -11.87 42.97
N LYS A 598 -0.88 -12.48 42.37
CA LYS A 598 -0.33 -12.10 41.05
C LYS A 598 -0.73 -13.09 39.96
N TRP A 599 -0.72 -14.38 40.28
CA TRP A 599 -1.10 -15.43 39.34
C TRP A 599 -2.54 -15.86 39.58
N ASN A 600 -3.40 -15.64 38.60
CA ASN A 600 -4.79 -16.08 38.64
C ASN A 600 -4.99 -17.42 37.91
N GLU A 601 -6.14 -18.03 38.10
CA GLU A 601 -6.47 -19.33 37.51
C GLU A 601 -6.36 -19.33 35.98
N LYS A 602 -6.71 -18.21 35.32
CA LYS A 602 -6.63 -18.07 33.86
C LYS A 602 -5.18 -18.12 33.36
N SER A 603 -4.26 -17.36 33.97
CA SER A 603 -2.85 -17.35 33.54
C SER A 603 -2.18 -18.70 33.80
N LEU A 604 -2.52 -19.36 34.91
CA LEU A 604 -2.04 -20.71 35.22
C LEU A 604 -2.56 -21.77 34.25
N GLU A 605 -3.83 -21.69 33.85
CA GLU A 605 -4.41 -22.61 32.87
C GLU A 605 -3.79 -22.44 31.47
N VAL A 606 -3.52 -21.20 31.03
CA VAL A 606 -2.81 -20.97 29.77
C VAL A 606 -1.36 -21.48 29.86
N LEU A 607 -0.68 -21.31 31.00
CA LEU A 607 0.66 -21.85 31.19
C LEU A 607 0.64 -23.39 31.12
N LYS A 608 -0.34 -24.03 31.76
CA LYS A 608 -0.52 -25.48 31.72
C LYS A 608 -0.68 -25.99 30.29
N LYS A 609 -1.58 -25.36 29.50
CA LYS A 609 -1.77 -25.67 28.07
C LYS A 609 -0.51 -25.41 27.26
N CYS A 610 0.26 -24.37 27.60
CA CYS A 610 1.53 -24.10 26.96
C CYS A 610 2.52 -25.25 27.18
N LEU A 611 2.61 -25.79 28.41
CA LEU A 611 3.53 -26.88 28.79
C LEU A 611 3.20 -28.24 28.13
N GLU A 612 2.01 -28.39 27.58
CA GLU A 612 1.60 -29.58 26.82
C GLU A 612 2.09 -29.55 25.36
N LYS A 613 2.58 -28.41 24.87
CA LYS A 613 3.04 -28.26 23.48
C LYS A 613 4.40 -28.91 23.25
N THR A 614 4.64 -29.40 22.03
CA THR A 614 5.85 -30.17 21.66
C THR A 614 7.06 -29.30 21.33
N PHE A 615 6.86 -28.02 21.04
CA PHE A 615 7.90 -27.12 20.52
C PHE A 615 8.60 -26.25 21.57
N ILE A 616 8.39 -26.54 22.85
CA ILE A 616 8.93 -25.73 23.95
C ILE A 616 10.44 -25.93 24.07
N ASP A 617 11.19 -24.84 24.17
CA ASP A 617 12.56 -24.87 24.64
C ASP A 617 12.58 -24.99 26.18
N TRP A 618 12.78 -26.21 26.67
CA TRP A 618 12.85 -26.51 28.11
C TRP A 618 14.00 -25.77 28.81
N LYS A 619 15.10 -25.45 28.12
CA LYS A 619 16.21 -24.70 28.71
C LYS A 619 15.81 -23.25 28.96
N LEU A 620 15.19 -22.62 27.98
CA LEU A 620 14.67 -21.25 28.13
C LEU A 620 13.56 -21.20 29.20
N LEU A 621 12.61 -22.14 29.17
CA LEU A 621 11.53 -22.22 30.16
C LEU A 621 12.06 -22.32 31.60
N ASN A 622 13.09 -23.15 31.85
CA ASN A 622 13.68 -23.25 33.18
C ASN A 622 14.23 -21.90 33.66
N ARG A 623 14.89 -21.13 32.79
CA ARG A 623 15.41 -19.79 33.13
C ARG A 623 14.29 -18.78 33.41
N ILE A 624 13.18 -18.86 32.66
CA ILE A 624 11.99 -18.03 32.93
C ILE A 624 11.42 -18.36 34.31
N LEU A 625 11.30 -19.64 34.64
CA LEU A 625 10.76 -20.07 35.94
C LEU A 625 11.72 -19.80 37.11
N GLU A 626 13.03 -19.72 36.88
CA GLU A 626 13.99 -19.25 37.89
C GLU A 626 13.73 -17.79 38.30
N VAL A 627 13.23 -16.95 37.39
CA VAL A 627 12.82 -15.57 37.70
C VAL A 627 11.50 -15.54 38.49
N ILE A 628 10.53 -16.37 38.11
CA ILE A 628 9.20 -16.42 38.74
C ILE A 628 9.24 -17.05 40.14
N VAL A 629 10.00 -18.14 40.29
CA VAL A 629 10.02 -18.99 41.49
C VAL A 629 11.33 -18.79 42.23
N ASP A 630 11.27 -18.07 43.34
CA ASP A 630 12.39 -17.89 44.25
C ASP A 630 12.34 -18.89 45.40
N ILE A 631 13.05 -20.01 45.25
CA ILE A 631 13.05 -21.09 46.24
C ILE A 631 13.89 -20.68 47.44
N PRO A 632 13.31 -20.67 48.66
CA PRO A 632 14.07 -20.43 49.90
C PRO A 632 15.26 -21.38 50.02
N VAL A 633 16.47 -20.83 50.16
CA VAL A 633 17.74 -21.59 50.07
C VAL A 633 18.10 -22.37 51.35
N GLN A 634 17.32 -22.27 52.44
CA GLN A 634 17.78 -22.64 53.79
C GLN A 634 17.29 -24.00 54.32
N MET A 635 17.34 -25.07 53.53
CA MET A 635 17.21 -26.44 54.06
C MET A 635 18.44 -27.28 53.69
N ASN A 636 19.61 -26.91 54.24
CA ASN A 636 20.70 -27.86 54.42
C ASN A 636 20.49 -28.55 55.78
N LEU A 637 19.66 -29.61 55.78
CA LEU A 637 19.41 -30.44 56.96
C LEU A 637 20.57 -31.39 57.31
N ASN A 638 21.58 -31.52 56.44
CA ASN A 638 22.70 -32.46 56.62
C ASN A 638 23.75 -32.03 57.67
N VAL A 639 23.56 -30.93 58.41
CA VAL A 639 24.50 -30.49 59.47
C VAL A 639 23.99 -30.82 60.87
N ILE A 640 22.88 -31.55 61.00
CA ILE A 640 22.28 -31.81 62.32
C ILE A 640 22.97 -32.95 63.10
N ASP A 641 23.80 -33.77 62.45
CA ASP A 641 24.39 -34.94 63.12
C ASP A 641 25.81 -34.75 63.72
N GLU A 642 26.49 -33.60 63.56
CA GLU A 642 27.93 -33.52 63.90
C GLU A 642 28.45 -32.33 64.73
N ILE A 643 27.63 -31.59 65.49
CA ILE A 643 28.19 -30.55 66.39
C ILE A 643 27.81 -30.77 67.85
N GLU A 644 28.88 -31.07 68.60
CA GLU A 644 29.01 -31.44 70.00
C GLU A 644 28.13 -30.71 71.02
N GLU A 645 27.84 -31.47 72.08
CA GLU A 645 27.19 -31.11 73.32
C GLU A 645 27.80 -29.86 73.98
N ASN A 646 26.98 -28.82 74.16
CA ASN A 646 26.65 -28.22 75.46
C ASN A 646 26.07 -26.79 75.29
N LYS A 647 24.92 -26.53 75.95
CA LYS A 647 24.26 -25.23 76.23
C LYS A 647 23.46 -24.47 75.15
N GLU A 648 23.25 -24.98 73.94
CA GLU A 648 22.53 -24.26 72.87
C GLU A 648 21.11 -24.79 72.50
N GLU A 649 20.40 -25.49 73.38
CA GLU A 649 19.12 -26.11 73.01
C GLU A 649 17.97 -25.10 72.75
N MET A 650 17.86 -24.03 73.53
CA MET A 650 16.80 -23.02 73.35
C MET A 650 16.97 -22.20 72.06
N CYS A 651 18.20 -21.77 71.75
CA CYS A 651 18.49 -20.96 70.56
C CYS A 651 18.32 -21.77 69.26
N LYS A 652 18.56 -23.10 69.32
CA LYS A 652 18.36 -24.02 68.19
C LYS A 652 16.88 -24.36 67.95
N LYS A 653 16.05 -24.51 68.99
CA LYS A 653 14.59 -24.73 68.85
C LYS A 653 13.88 -23.50 68.28
N GLU A 654 14.26 -22.29 68.73
CA GLU A 654 13.69 -21.04 68.25
C GLU A 654 13.86 -20.85 66.73
N ASN A 655 15.03 -21.19 66.20
CA ASN A 655 15.31 -21.08 64.77
C ASN A 655 14.59 -22.15 63.93
N LYS A 656 14.42 -23.38 64.43
CA LYS A 656 13.79 -24.48 63.65
C LYS A 656 12.29 -24.26 63.43
N SER A 657 11.54 -23.93 64.47
CA SER A 657 10.07 -23.75 64.36
C SER A 657 9.70 -22.52 63.53
N LYS A 658 10.42 -21.39 63.71
CA LYS A 658 10.22 -20.18 62.91
C LYS A 658 10.57 -20.41 61.43
N LEU A 659 11.65 -21.13 61.15
CA LEU A 659 12.04 -21.50 59.78
C LEU A 659 11.01 -22.44 59.12
N LEU A 660 10.46 -23.40 59.87
CA LEU A 660 9.39 -24.26 59.37
C LEU A 660 8.14 -23.46 59.00
N ILE A 661 7.71 -22.52 59.85
CA ILE A 661 6.58 -21.63 59.56
C ILE A 661 6.83 -20.85 58.27
N TYR A 662 8.01 -20.23 58.12
CA TYR A 662 8.37 -19.50 56.90
C TYR A 662 8.30 -20.38 55.63
N HIS A 663 8.77 -21.62 55.71
CA HIS A 663 8.66 -22.55 54.58
C HIS A 663 7.23 -23.01 54.31
N LEU A 664 6.42 -23.22 55.36
CA LEU A 664 5.00 -23.58 55.22
C LEU A 664 4.21 -22.43 54.58
N GLU A 665 4.47 -21.18 54.97
CA GLU A 665 3.91 -20.00 54.33
C GLU A 665 4.21 -19.98 52.84
N TYR A 666 5.47 -20.23 52.46
CA TYR A 666 5.86 -20.31 51.06
C TYR A 666 5.15 -21.47 50.33
N CYS A 667 5.06 -22.66 50.94
CA CYS A 667 4.34 -23.79 50.37
C CYS A 667 2.85 -23.49 50.14
N PHE A 668 2.22 -22.75 51.04
CA PHE A 668 0.83 -22.32 50.91
C PHE A 668 0.63 -21.32 49.77
N LEU A 669 1.59 -20.42 49.51
CA LEU A 669 1.57 -19.57 48.31
C LEU A 669 1.66 -20.36 47.01
N CYS A 670 2.20 -21.58 47.05
CA CYS A 670 2.36 -22.47 45.89
C CYS A 670 1.12 -23.33 45.61
N VAL A 671 0.10 -23.32 46.47
CA VAL A 671 -1.10 -24.16 46.31
C VAL A 671 -1.77 -24.00 44.93
N PRO A 672 -1.96 -22.78 44.37
CA PRO A 672 -2.53 -22.62 43.03
C PRO A 672 -1.70 -23.28 41.91
N TRP A 673 -0.40 -23.50 42.15
CA TRP A 673 0.53 -24.10 41.19
C TRP A 673 0.61 -25.63 41.29
N LEU A 674 -0.05 -26.26 42.28
CA LEU A 674 -0.03 -27.71 42.47
C LEU A 674 -0.32 -28.51 41.18
N PRO A 675 -1.35 -28.16 40.36
CA PRO A 675 -1.60 -28.88 39.12
C PRO A 675 -0.40 -28.85 38.15
N LEU A 676 0.32 -27.73 38.05
CA LEU A 676 1.50 -27.58 37.21
C LEU A 676 2.69 -28.38 37.75
N ILE A 677 2.91 -28.32 39.07
CA ILE A 677 3.98 -29.06 39.75
C ILE A 677 3.81 -30.57 39.54
N GLN A 678 2.58 -31.09 39.66
CA GLN A 678 2.30 -32.51 39.47
C GLN A 678 2.52 -32.96 38.03
N CYS A 679 2.00 -32.21 37.05
CA CYS A 679 2.04 -32.64 35.65
C CYS A 679 3.43 -32.51 35.00
N GLN A 680 4.24 -31.54 35.43
CA GLN A 680 5.43 -31.11 34.65
C GLN A 680 6.74 -31.08 35.46
N SER A 681 6.74 -31.45 36.75
CA SER A 681 7.97 -31.51 37.57
C SER A 681 9.06 -32.39 36.95
N ASN A 682 8.70 -33.49 36.28
CA ASN A 682 9.69 -34.37 35.63
C ASN A 682 10.41 -33.72 34.44
N LYS A 683 9.86 -32.65 33.85
CA LYS A 683 10.43 -31.95 32.69
C LYS A 683 11.05 -30.61 33.04
N VAL A 684 10.63 -30.02 34.15
CA VAL A 684 10.99 -28.65 34.55
C VAL A 684 11.69 -28.68 35.90
N ARG A 685 13.00 -28.39 35.90
CA ARG A 685 13.87 -28.45 37.08
C ARG A 685 13.34 -27.58 38.22
N ARG A 686 12.88 -26.36 37.92
CA ARG A 686 12.44 -25.43 38.96
C ARG A 686 11.15 -25.88 39.65
N LEU A 687 10.21 -26.46 38.90
CA LEU A 687 9.00 -27.07 39.47
C LEU A 687 9.33 -28.33 40.27
N LYS A 688 10.35 -29.10 39.85
CA LYS A 688 10.84 -30.24 40.64
C LYS A 688 11.40 -29.81 41.98
N GLN A 689 12.27 -28.80 41.99
CA GLN A 689 12.82 -28.24 43.22
C GLN A 689 11.72 -27.71 44.15
N LEU A 690 10.66 -27.10 43.58
CA LEU A 690 9.51 -26.65 44.36
C LEU A 690 8.74 -27.83 44.98
N GLN A 691 8.52 -28.90 44.22
CA GLN A 691 7.94 -30.14 44.71
C GLN A 691 8.77 -30.72 45.86
N ASP A 692 10.09 -30.75 45.70
CA ASP A 692 11.01 -31.31 46.70
C ASP A 692 11.03 -30.47 47.97
N LEU A 693 10.99 -29.13 47.87
CA LEU A 693 10.81 -28.24 49.03
C LEU A 693 9.53 -28.59 49.79
N MET A 694 8.38 -28.66 49.10
CA MET A 694 7.11 -29.00 49.75
C MET A 694 7.19 -30.36 50.45
N LYS A 695 7.81 -31.36 49.82
CA LYS A 695 8.01 -32.69 50.42
C LYS A 695 8.86 -32.63 51.67
N ILE A 696 10.00 -31.93 51.62
CA ILE A 696 10.90 -31.79 52.77
C ILE A 696 10.19 -31.06 53.92
N THR A 697 9.56 -29.92 53.64
CA THR A 697 8.87 -29.10 54.65
C THR A 697 7.75 -29.87 55.35
N PHE A 698 6.90 -30.59 54.60
CA PHE A 698 5.82 -31.38 55.18
C PHE A 698 6.32 -32.63 55.91
N ASN A 699 7.38 -33.28 55.42
CA ASN A 699 7.99 -34.39 56.14
C ASN A 699 8.55 -33.96 57.50
N VAL A 700 9.22 -32.80 57.57
CA VAL A 700 9.68 -32.23 58.86
C VAL A 700 8.48 -31.95 59.78
N LEU A 701 7.40 -31.39 59.26
CA LEU A 701 6.19 -31.16 60.05
C LEU A 701 5.60 -32.49 60.59
N PHE A 702 5.51 -33.52 59.76
CA PHE A 702 4.98 -34.82 60.17
C PHE A 702 5.91 -35.51 61.17
N GLU A 703 7.23 -35.43 61.00
CA GLU A 703 8.20 -35.96 61.95
C GLU A 703 8.08 -35.27 63.32
N MET A 704 7.86 -33.94 63.34
CA MET A 704 7.60 -33.22 64.59
C MET A 704 6.31 -33.69 65.29
N VAL A 705 5.29 -34.09 64.53
CA VAL A 705 4.06 -34.67 65.08
C VAL A 705 4.31 -36.09 65.60
N GLU A 706 4.99 -36.93 64.82
CA GLU A 706 5.30 -38.33 65.16
C GLU A 706 6.19 -38.42 66.41
N ASN A 707 7.22 -37.55 66.52
CA ASN A 707 8.13 -37.49 67.67
C ASN A 707 7.61 -36.59 68.81
N GLU A 708 6.35 -36.19 68.77
CA GLU A 708 5.70 -35.39 69.80
C GLU A 708 6.43 -34.08 70.15
N SER A 709 7.11 -33.46 69.19
CA SER A 709 7.97 -32.28 69.37
C SER A 709 7.42 -31.01 68.71
N ILE A 710 6.24 -31.09 68.07
CA ILE A 710 5.59 -29.94 67.43
C ILE A 710 5.35 -28.80 68.43
N ALA A 711 5.88 -27.63 68.12
CA ALA A 711 5.84 -26.47 68.99
C ALA A 711 4.48 -25.74 68.95
N PHE A 712 4.13 -25.04 70.04
CA PHE A 712 2.90 -24.22 70.11
C PHE A 712 2.76 -23.23 68.96
N CYS A 713 3.83 -22.50 68.60
CA CYS A 713 3.78 -21.50 67.53
C CYS A 713 3.49 -22.11 66.14
N VAL A 714 3.92 -23.36 65.89
CA VAL A 714 3.63 -24.08 64.65
C VAL A 714 2.16 -24.51 64.63
N CYS A 715 1.66 -25.05 65.75
CA CYS A 715 0.24 -25.38 65.91
C CYS A 715 -0.65 -24.14 65.79
N GLU A 716 -0.21 -22.99 66.33
CA GLU A 716 -0.90 -21.72 66.24
C GLU A 716 -1.00 -21.25 64.79
N PHE A 717 0.13 -21.22 64.07
CA PHE A 717 0.17 -20.88 62.66
C PHE A 717 -0.78 -21.76 61.82
N LEU A 718 -0.77 -23.07 62.05
CA LEU A 718 -1.62 -24.01 61.30
C LEU A 718 -3.09 -23.98 61.73
N GLY A 719 -3.37 -23.75 63.01
CA GLY A 719 -4.67 -23.99 63.64
C GLY A 719 -5.61 -22.79 63.72
N TYR A 720 -5.12 -21.56 63.57
CA TYR A 720 -5.94 -20.34 63.70
C TYR A 720 -6.51 -19.78 62.39
N CYS A 721 -6.05 -20.24 61.24
CA CYS A 721 -6.51 -19.75 59.94
C CYS A 721 -7.22 -20.86 59.17
N ASP A 722 -8.51 -20.70 58.88
CA ASP A 722 -9.29 -21.66 58.08
C ASP A 722 -8.65 -21.91 56.70
N ASP A 723 -7.97 -20.90 56.14
CA ASP A 723 -7.23 -21.01 54.88
C ASP A 723 -6.06 -22.01 54.99
N ASN A 724 -5.38 -22.10 56.13
CA ASN A 724 -4.25 -23.02 56.30
C ASN A 724 -4.72 -24.48 56.36
N ASN A 725 -5.84 -24.74 57.03
CA ASN A 725 -6.48 -26.06 56.97
C ASN A 725 -6.88 -26.44 55.53
N HIS A 726 -7.44 -25.49 54.78
CA HIS A 726 -7.76 -25.69 53.36
C HIS A 726 -6.52 -25.99 52.53
N ASN A 727 -5.42 -25.24 52.73
CA ASN A 727 -4.16 -25.41 52.03
C ASN A 727 -3.51 -26.77 52.33
N ILE A 728 -3.48 -27.20 53.60
CA ILE A 728 -2.98 -28.53 54.01
C ILE A 728 -3.79 -29.62 53.30
N GLN A 729 -5.13 -29.51 53.29
CA GLN A 729 -5.97 -30.47 52.59
C GLN A 729 -5.75 -30.47 51.07
N ALA A 730 -5.58 -29.30 50.45
CA ALA A 730 -5.31 -29.18 49.02
C ALA A 730 -3.98 -29.83 48.62
N ILE A 731 -2.93 -29.63 49.44
CA ILE A 731 -1.64 -30.28 49.29
C ILE A 731 -1.77 -31.79 49.49
N CYS A 732 -2.50 -32.24 50.51
CA CYS A 732 -2.75 -33.66 50.76
C CYS A 732 -3.47 -34.36 49.59
N ARG A 733 -4.44 -33.70 48.95
CA ARG A 733 -5.10 -34.23 47.74
C ARG A 733 -4.11 -34.39 46.59
N SER A 734 -3.08 -33.55 46.57
CA SER A 734 -2.04 -33.58 45.54
C SER A 734 -0.92 -34.60 45.83
N PHE A 735 -0.77 -35.01 47.08
CA PHE A 735 0.19 -36.02 47.54
C PHE A 735 -0.55 -37.06 48.40
N PRO A 736 -1.28 -38.00 47.78
CA PRO A 736 -2.15 -38.95 48.49
C PRO A 736 -1.41 -39.80 49.52
N GLU A 737 -0.09 -39.99 49.36
CA GLU A 737 0.78 -40.69 50.30
C GLU A 737 0.78 -40.08 51.72
N TRP A 738 0.33 -38.83 51.88
CA TRP A 738 0.32 -38.13 53.16
C TRP A 738 -1.01 -38.16 53.89
N LYS A 739 -2.04 -38.83 53.34
CA LYS A 739 -3.40 -38.80 53.90
C LYS A 739 -3.45 -39.12 55.40
N ASP A 740 -2.87 -40.25 55.79
CA ASP A 740 -2.91 -40.70 57.19
C ASP A 740 -2.11 -39.76 58.13
N LYS A 741 -1.00 -39.19 57.63
CA LYS A 741 -0.17 -38.21 58.37
C LYS A 741 -0.89 -36.89 58.56
N VAL A 742 -1.60 -36.42 57.53
CA VAL A 742 -2.41 -35.20 57.58
C VAL A 742 -3.61 -35.37 58.51
N ASP A 743 -4.30 -36.51 58.47
CA ASP A 743 -5.38 -36.81 59.40
C ASP A 743 -4.88 -36.82 60.85
N THR A 744 -3.67 -37.34 61.08
CA THR A 744 -3.00 -37.28 62.39
C THR A 744 -2.69 -35.85 62.83
N LEU A 745 -2.10 -35.03 61.95
CA LEU A 745 -1.84 -33.62 62.20
C LEU A 745 -3.13 -32.84 62.52
N LEU A 746 -4.20 -33.02 61.73
CA LEU A 746 -5.49 -32.37 61.96
C LEU A 746 -6.09 -32.73 63.33
N ASN A 747 -5.92 -33.99 63.77
CA ASN A 747 -6.32 -34.41 65.11
C ASN A 747 -5.50 -33.71 66.21
N VAL A 748 -4.19 -33.53 66.01
CA VAL A 748 -3.33 -32.76 66.93
C VAL A 748 -3.75 -31.30 66.98
N LEU A 749 -4.02 -30.66 65.82
CA LEU A 749 -4.50 -29.28 65.75
C LEU A 749 -5.85 -29.09 66.45
N LYS A 750 -6.76 -30.07 66.33
CA LYS A 750 -8.04 -30.05 67.06
C LYS A 750 -7.84 -30.12 68.59
N LYS A 751 -6.91 -30.95 69.06
CA LYS A 751 -6.54 -30.99 70.48
C LYS A 751 -5.93 -29.66 70.93
N PHE A 752 -5.07 -29.07 70.11
CA PHE A 752 -4.47 -27.76 70.35
C PHE A 752 -5.54 -26.66 70.46
N GLN A 753 -6.49 -26.59 69.53
CA GLN A 753 -7.59 -25.62 69.59
C GLN A 753 -8.40 -25.75 70.89
N ASN A 754 -8.70 -26.99 71.33
CA ASN A 754 -9.37 -27.20 72.60
C ASN A 754 -8.52 -26.74 73.79
N PHE A 755 -7.22 -27.06 73.79
CA PHE A 755 -6.28 -26.63 74.82
C PHE A 755 -6.24 -25.10 74.94
N VAL A 756 -6.13 -24.39 73.81
CA VAL A 756 -6.09 -22.93 73.80
C VAL A 756 -7.42 -22.32 74.25
N LEU A 757 -8.56 -22.90 73.85
CA LEU A 757 -9.88 -22.48 74.34
C LEU A 757 -9.98 -22.59 75.87
N LEU A 758 -9.60 -23.74 76.43
CA LEU A 758 -9.60 -23.96 77.88
C LEU A 758 -8.65 -23.00 78.59
N LYS A 759 -7.46 -22.76 78.03
CA LYS A 759 -6.48 -21.80 78.53
C LYS A 759 -7.05 -20.39 78.57
N GLN A 760 -7.67 -19.91 77.48
CA GLN A 760 -8.27 -18.57 77.42
C GLN A 760 -9.37 -18.39 78.47
N LEU A 761 -10.27 -19.38 78.59
CA LEU A 761 -11.32 -19.38 79.62
C LEU A 761 -10.71 -19.32 81.02
N TYR A 762 -9.74 -20.18 81.30
CA TYR A 762 -9.02 -20.20 82.58
C TYR A 762 -8.35 -18.86 82.89
N THR A 763 -7.61 -18.28 81.93
CA THR A 763 -6.88 -17.02 82.13
C THR A 763 -7.83 -15.88 82.49
N VAL A 764 -8.96 -15.75 81.79
CA VAL A 764 -9.94 -14.71 82.09
C VAL A 764 -10.58 -14.93 83.45
N VAL A 765 -10.96 -16.18 83.77
CA VAL A 765 -11.58 -16.51 85.07
C VAL A 765 -10.61 -16.26 86.22
N SER A 766 -9.38 -16.76 86.10
CA SER A 766 -8.34 -16.59 87.12
C SER A 766 -8.03 -15.12 87.37
N ALA A 767 -7.91 -14.30 86.32
CA ALA A 767 -7.58 -12.88 86.46
C ALA A 767 -8.71 -12.03 87.07
N ASN A 768 -9.98 -12.37 86.79
CA ASN A 768 -11.12 -11.54 87.22
C ASN A 768 -11.75 -11.99 88.53
N TYR A 769 -11.63 -13.27 88.88
CA TYR A 769 -12.44 -13.88 89.93
C TYR A 769 -11.64 -14.59 91.02
N MET A 770 -10.36 -14.85 90.80
CA MET A 770 -9.47 -15.57 91.72
C MET A 770 -8.36 -14.65 92.25
N THR A 771 -7.67 -15.06 93.32
CA THR A 771 -6.38 -14.50 93.74
C THR A 771 -5.31 -15.58 93.67
N ILE A 772 -4.03 -15.18 93.69
CA ILE A 772 -2.89 -16.11 93.63
C ILE A 772 -2.98 -17.19 94.73
N ALA A 773 -3.50 -16.84 95.91
CA ALA A 773 -3.67 -17.76 97.03
C ALA A 773 -4.71 -18.87 96.79
N ASP A 774 -5.64 -18.69 95.86
CA ASP A 774 -6.65 -19.70 95.49
C ASP A 774 -6.11 -20.73 94.49
N LEU A 775 -5.01 -20.40 93.81
CA LEU A 775 -4.39 -21.26 92.81
C LEU A 775 -3.45 -22.24 93.50
N SER A 776 -3.59 -23.53 93.18
CA SER A 776 -2.60 -24.53 93.58
C SER A 776 -1.24 -24.21 92.95
N GLU A 777 -0.15 -24.68 93.55
CA GLU A 777 1.21 -24.53 93.02
C GLU A 777 1.27 -24.98 91.55
N ARG A 778 0.60 -26.08 91.22
CA ARG A 778 0.52 -26.60 89.85
C ARG A 778 -0.25 -25.70 88.87
N LEU A 779 -1.31 -25.02 89.33
CA LEU A 779 -2.04 -24.02 88.52
C LEU A 779 -1.24 -22.73 88.35
N GLN A 780 -0.42 -22.36 89.33
CA GLN A 780 0.53 -21.24 89.21
C GLN A 780 1.62 -21.58 88.18
N GLU A 781 2.20 -22.78 88.23
CA GLU A 781 3.14 -23.28 87.20
C GLU A 781 2.51 -23.28 85.81
N PHE A 782 1.27 -23.78 85.68
CA PHE A 782 0.53 -23.73 84.41
C PHE A 782 0.34 -22.29 83.89
N SER A 783 0.04 -21.35 84.79
CA SER A 783 -0.14 -19.94 84.44
C SER A 783 1.17 -19.31 83.95
N GLN A 784 2.29 -19.65 84.60
CA GLN A 784 3.63 -19.19 84.21
C GLN A 784 4.06 -19.79 82.86
N PHE A 785 3.85 -21.09 82.67
CA PHE A 785 4.06 -21.79 81.40
C PHE A 785 3.28 -21.12 80.25
N CYS A 786 1.99 -20.87 80.47
CA CYS A 786 1.08 -20.26 79.49
C CYS A 786 1.51 -18.87 79.00
N SER A 787 2.43 -18.22 79.71
CA SER A 787 2.93 -16.89 79.39
C SER A 787 4.10 -16.93 78.40
N ASN A 788 4.81 -18.07 78.26
CA ASN A 788 6.03 -18.21 77.45
C ASN A 788 6.09 -19.54 76.65
N TRP A 789 4.94 -20.12 76.29
CA TRP A 789 4.84 -21.48 75.74
C TRP A 789 5.19 -21.64 74.25
N ASP A 790 5.47 -20.56 73.51
CA ASP A 790 5.42 -20.58 72.03
C ASP A 790 6.39 -21.59 71.40
N LEU A 791 7.54 -21.83 72.04
CA LEU A 791 8.58 -22.75 71.58
C LEU A 791 8.51 -24.13 72.23
N GLU A 792 7.61 -24.32 73.19
CA GLU A 792 7.46 -25.58 73.93
C GLU A 792 6.72 -26.61 73.08
N SER A 793 6.98 -27.90 73.33
CA SER A 793 6.23 -28.96 72.65
C SER A 793 4.78 -28.97 73.12
N PHE A 794 3.84 -28.88 72.18
CA PHE A 794 2.41 -28.95 72.48
C PHE A 794 2.02 -30.29 73.08
N LEU A 795 2.47 -31.39 72.49
CA LEU A 795 2.05 -32.74 72.91
C LEU A 795 2.62 -33.10 74.28
N GLU A 796 3.87 -32.70 74.55
CA GLU A 796 4.49 -32.86 75.85
C GLU A 796 3.79 -32.01 76.92
N ALA A 797 3.55 -30.72 76.65
CA ALA A 797 2.83 -29.85 77.57
C ALA A 797 1.39 -30.32 77.82
N SER A 798 0.71 -30.81 76.78
CA SER A 798 -0.65 -31.34 76.91
C SER A 798 -0.67 -32.58 77.82
N ARG A 799 0.37 -33.41 77.81
CA ARG A 799 0.54 -34.53 78.75
C ARG A 799 0.88 -34.05 80.16
N ASN A 800 1.82 -33.11 80.28
CA ASN A 800 2.29 -32.58 81.57
C ASN A 800 1.19 -31.86 82.36
N TYR A 801 0.24 -31.24 81.66
CA TYR A 801 -0.89 -30.52 82.24
C TYR A 801 -2.24 -31.21 81.98
N HIS A 802 -2.25 -32.53 81.83
CA HIS A 802 -3.46 -33.28 81.48
C HIS A 802 -4.54 -33.20 82.57
N ASN A 803 -4.12 -33.21 83.85
CA ASN A 803 -5.05 -33.12 84.98
C ASN A 803 -5.75 -31.77 85.04
N GLU A 804 -4.99 -30.69 84.84
CA GLU A 804 -5.49 -29.31 84.79
C GLU A 804 -6.46 -29.15 83.63
N GLN A 805 -6.10 -29.64 82.44
CA GLN A 805 -6.99 -29.68 81.28
C GLN A 805 -8.30 -30.41 81.56
N ASN A 806 -8.25 -31.58 82.20
CA ASN A 806 -9.46 -32.33 82.54
C ASN A 806 -10.35 -31.57 83.54
N THR A 807 -9.75 -30.88 84.50
CA THR A 807 -10.46 -30.02 85.44
C THR A 807 -11.13 -28.85 84.71
N PHE A 808 -10.38 -28.15 83.84
CA PHE A 808 -10.91 -27.06 83.02
C PHE A 808 -12.00 -27.54 82.07
N GLN A 809 -11.86 -28.72 81.48
CA GLN A 809 -12.86 -29.31 80.60
C GLN A 809 -14.16 -29.60 81.33
N LYS A 810 -14.11 -30.13 82.57
CA LYS A 810 -15.30 -30.34 83.41
C LYS A 810 -15.97 -29.02 83.80
N LEU A 811 -15.18 -27.97 83.99
CA LEU A 811 -15.64 -26.65 84.38
C LEU A 811 -15.92 -25.71 83.19
N GLN A 812 -15.83 -26.21 81.95
CA GLN A 812 -15.81 -25.37 80.75
C GLN A 812 -17.05 -24.47 80.64
N GLU A 813 -18.25 -25.01 80.84
CA GLU A 813 -19.50 -24.24 80.75
C GLU A 813 -19.60 -23.17 81.85
N ALA A 814 -19.18 -23.51 83.08
CA ALA A 814 -19.12 -22.54 84.17
C ALA A 814 -18.11 -21.43 83.89
N MET A 815 -16.95 -21.76 83.35
CA MET A 815 -15.95 -20.76 82.96
C MET A 815 -16.45 -19.89 81.81
N LYS A 816 -17.10 -20.43 80.77
CA LYS A 816 -17.72 -19.64 79.70
C LYS A 816 -18.69 -18.61 80.27
N TYR A 817 -19.61 -19.05 81.14
CA TYR A 817 -20.56 -18.15 81.79
C TYR A 817 -19.85 -17.05 82.61
N LEU A 818 -18.81 -17.40 83.36
CA LEU A 818 -18.03 -16.40 84.10
C LEU A 818 -17.32 -15.41 83.19
N VAL A 819 -16.79 -15.86 82.04
CA VAL A 819 -16.21 -14.98 81.04
C VAL A 819 -17.26 -14.01 80.49
N ASP A 820 -18.48 -14.47 80.21
CA ASP A 820 -19.58 -13.62 79.74
C ASP A 820 -20.01 -12.60 80.81
N MET A 821 -19.95 -12.99 82.09
CA MET A 821 -20.32 -12.14 83.22
C MET A 821 -19.20 -11.23 83.72
N LYS A 822 -18.03 -11.22 83.08
CA LYS A 822 -16.85 -10.43 83.48
C LYS A 822 -17.15 -8.94 83.60
N ASP A 823 -18.06 -8.40 82.80
CA ASP A 823 -18.37 -6.96 82.78
C ASP A 823 -19.58 -6.60 83.65
N SER A 824 -20.26 -7.59 84.25
CA SER A 824 -21.40 -7.36 85.13
C SER A 824 -20.96 -6.89 86.53
N CYS A 825 -21.19 -5.61 86.83
CA CYS A 825 -20.94 -5.02 88.14
C CYS A 825 -21.72 -5.71 89.27
N ILE A 826 -22.96 -6.15 88.99
CA ILE A 826 -23.82 -6.83 89.97
C ILE A 826 -23.23 -8.22 90.28
N PHE A 827 -22.87 -8.96 89.23
CA PHE A 827 -22.26 -10.28 89.37
C PHE A 827 -20.93 -10.21 90.13
N LYS A 828 -20.04 -9.27 89.79
CA LYS A 828 -18.77 -9.06 90.49
C LYS A 828 -18.96 -8.75 91.98
N LYS A 829 -19.95 -7.90 92.34
CA LYS A 829 -20.25 -7.59 93.75
C LYS A 829 -20.69 -8.82 94.53
N LEU A 830 -21.61 -9.62 93.95
CA LEU A 830 -22.07 -10.87 94.56
C LEU A 830 -20.93 -11.88 94.69
N TRP A 831 -20.11 -12.03 93.65
CA TRP A 831 -18.93 -12.89 93.67
C TRP A 831 -17.97 -12.51 94.80
N ILE A 832 -17.59 -11.23 94.92
CA ILE A 832 -16.69 -10.75 95.98
C ILE A 832 -17.29 -10.96 97.37
N GLN A 833 -18.59 -10.70 97.55
CA GLN A 833 -19.28 -10.89 98.82
C GLN A 833 -19.23 -12.36 99.26
N TYR A 834 -19.72 -13.28 98.41
CA TYR A 834 -19.76 -14.70 98.73
C TYR A 834 -18.36 -15.30 98.89
N ARG A 835 -17.39 -14.77 98.15
CA ARG A 835 -15.99 -15.15 98.30
C ARG A 835 -15.43 -14.76 99.67
N ARG A 836 -15.76 -13.57 100.19
CA ARG A 836 -15.36 -13.17 101.56
C ARG A 836 -15.98 -14.09 102.61
N GLU A 837 -17.29 -14.31 102.52
CA GLU A 837 -18.05 -15.14 103.45
C GLU A 837 -17.51 -16.59 103.49
N MET A 838 -17.16 -17.16 102.33
CA MET A 838 -16.61 -18.53 102.27
C MET A 838 -15.13 -18.63 102.69
N ASN A 839 -14.32 -17.60 102.42
CA ASN A 839 -12.91 -17.62 102.82
C ASN A 839 -12.71 -17.57 104.33
N GLU A 840 -13.68 -17.01 105.08
CA GLU A 840 -13.72 -17.05 106.55
C GLU A 840 -14.03 -18.45 107.10
N GLN A 841 -14.67 -19.31 106.30
CA GLN A 841 -15.13 -20.64 106.73
C GLN A 841 -14.17 -21.76 106.29
N THR A 842 -13.59 -21.65 105.10
CA THR A 842 -12.73 -22.69 104.52
C THR A 842 -11.71 -22.09 103.55
N LYS A 843 -10.53 -22.70 103.45
CA LYS A 843 -9.52 -22.31 102.46
C LYS A 843 -10.10 -22.48 101.05
N LEU A 844 -10.20 -21.39 100.30
CA LEU A 844 -10.68 -21.42 98.92
C LEU A 844 -9.60 -21.95 97.98
N THR A 845 -10.02 -22.81 97.06
CA THR A 845 -9.25 -23.27 95.89
C THR A 845 -9.99 -22.88 94.62
N PHE A 846 -9.32 -22.97 93.48
CA PHE A 846 -9.95 -22.77 92.18
C PHE A 846 -11.22 -23.64 92.00
N GLU A 847 -11.13 -24.94 92.28
CA GLU A 847 -12.25 -25.87 92.11
C GLU A 847 -13.37 -25.61 93.10
N THR A 848 -13.05 -25.35 94.37
CA THR A 848 -14.09 -25.06 95.38
C THR A 848 -14.78 -23.72 95.12
N SER A 849 -14.09 -22.75 94.53
CA SER A 849 -14.68 -21.50 94.08
C SER A 849 -15.61 -21.72 92.88
N MET A 850 -15.17 -22.53 91.91
CA MET A 850 -15.97 -22.89 90.72
C MET A 850 -17.16 -23.80 91.03
N ASP A 851 -17.13 -24.57 92.14
CA ASP A 851 -18.23 -25.45 92.54
C ASP A 851 -19.18 -24.78 93.54
N LYS A 852 -18.67 -24.08 94.54
CA LYS A 852 -19.52 -23.55 95.63
C LYS A 852 -19.92 -22.10 95.42
N ILE A 853 -18.97 -21.23 95.06
CA ILE A 853 -19.23 -19.79 94.89
C ILE A 853 -20.01 -19.58 93.60
N TYR A 854 -19.58 -20.17 92.48
CA TYR A 854 -20.30 -20.12 91.21
C TYR A 854 -21.76 -20.54 91.35
N ASN A 855 -22.04 -21.72 91.93
CA ASN A 855 -23.42 -22.22 92.05
C ASN A 855 -24.28 -21.35 92.98
N HIS A 856 -23.71 -20.76 94.04
CA HIS A 856 -24.44 -19.83 94.91
C HIS A 856 -24.73 -18.49 94.23
N VAL A 857 -23.74 -17.91 93.55
CA VAL A 857 -23.88 -16.63 92.85
C VAL A 857 -24.85 -16.78 91.69
N CYS A 858 -24.80 -17.87 90.93
CA CYS A 858 -25.73 -18.14 89.83
C CYS A 858 -27.17 -18.30 90.33
N LYS A 859 -27.43 -19.11 91.37
CA LYS A 859 -28.77 -19.24 91.97
C LYS A 859 -29.34 -17.90 92.46
N LYS A 860 -28.48 -17.03 93.00
CA LYS A 860 -28.91 -15.70 93.45
C LYS A 860 -29.13 -14.73 92.30
N MET A 861 -28.33 -14.81 91.25
CA MET A 861 -28.54 -14.05 90.01
C MET A 861 -29.85 -14.41 89.33
N GLU A 862 -30.19 -15.69 89.25
CA GLU A 862 -31.51 -16.14 88.76
C GLU A 862 -32.66 -15.56 89.60
N GLY A 863 -32.47 -15.45 90.93
CA GLY A 863 -33.41 -14.78 91.84
C GLY A 863 -33.51 -13.26 91.64
N VAL A 864 -32.43 -12.59 91.25
CA VAL A 864 -32.40 -11.14 90.97
C VAL A 864 -33.02 -10.84 89.60
N GLU A 865 -32.80 -11.68 88.59
CA GLU A 865 -33.39 -11.54 87.25
C GLU A 865 -34.89 -11.86 87.23
N THR A 866 -35.33 -12.85 88.01
CA THR A 866 -36.76 -13.16 88.19
C THR A 866 -37.50 -12.14 89.06
N GLY A 867 -36.79 -11.43 89.95
CA GLY A 867 -37.31 -10.32 90.74
C GLY A 867 -37.53 -9.02 89.95
N ASN A 868 -36.81 -8.81 88.85
CA ASN A 868 -36.96 -7.64 87.96
C ASN A 868 -37.97 -7.84 86.80
N ARG A 869 -38.56 -9.04 86.67
CA ARG A 869 -39.64 -9.34 85.71
C ARG A 869 -41.03 -9.43 86.36
N LYS A 870 -41.16 -9.08 87.63
CA LYS A 870 -42.41 -8.71 88.29
C LYS A 870 -42.38 -7.22 88.59
#